data_AF-A0A6P7FJ41-F1
#
_entry.id   AF-A0A6P7FJ41-F1
#
_cell.length_a   1.000
_cell.length_b   1.000
_cell.length_c   1.000
_cell.angle_alpha   90.00
_cell.angle_beta   90.00
_cell.angle_gamma   90.00
#
_symmetry.space_group_name_H-M   'P 1'
#
loop_
_entity.id
_entity.type
_entity.pdbx_description
1 polymer ?
#
loop_
_entity_poly.entity_id
_entity_poly.type
_entity_poly.pdbx_seq_one_letter_code
_entity_poly.pdbx_strand_id
1 'polypeptide(L)'
;FEKINSISVNVYALELNQVKEKQFYEVVPARLTQNKLDRHVNLLLIQDKYFPKLNDYDAPPSDDENIEIKYHYCWIKDMSRLLSSQLSKNEHKKYICDRCMNYFYSGNKLAEHEEFCRDINKCKMTVPKYDDVAFRNFTYKQTTPFIIYADFECQLHNFTDSNVKLSKTAKYQKHVPYSAGYYFNCAYDDSLSYFRSYRGENCMEWFAKEMAEISKFVDSKIKSIVPMVKKPSTSKATVCHICEKRFLATDIIVVDHDHFTGEIRGFAHQACNLNFRKVFVVPVAFHNFSGYDSHFMIIDLCKHGHLSLLPINKEKYISFTLHSDEHKIRLRFIDTMRFMGASLDELASLLDTSEKILKQQFYSLDDDAFNLLTCKGVFCYDYVDSLGKLEETSLPTISHFYNKLCDEHISEQKYAHAQKVWSTFECKNLGEYSDLYLKTDILLLADVFEQFRQKCRDTYHLDPAWYYTIPGYTWDCMLRYTKCRLELLKDVDMILFIEKGIRGGISVCSNRFSEANNKYMSTYDPTQPSKYIMYLDVNNLYGWAMSEYLPFGGFKWIEDVTKFGVASKSTKLPKGHIDIMSIPNAAKEGYFFQVDLEYPRELHDKHKDFPFAAEHRIPPGSKLPKLLPTLFNKSKYIIHYRNLKQALSNGLILTKIHKVLKFNQSAWLRPYIELNTNLRAASKSSFEKNLYKMMNNAVFGKTMENIRRHRTVKICKNWNGRYGAKNLIASIRFHSRTIFSENLVAIELTKSVVCFNKPLYIGAAILDISKLCMIAAPIYKGLLKHTTDLVSSMATRFSLKIVRL
;
A
#
# COMPACT_ATOMS: atom_id res chain seq x y z
N PHE A 1 24.95 -27.13 -11.80
CA PHE A 1 24.31 -28.17 -12.62
C PHE A 1 24.02 -27.69 -14.05
N GLU A 2 23.01 -26.84 -14.30
CA GLU A 2 22.61 -26.38 -15.65
C GLU A 2 23.80 -25.88 -16.49
N LYS A 3 24.61 -24.97 -15.93
CA LYS A 3 25.81 -24.42 -16.60
C LYS A 3 26.86 -25.47 -17.02
N ILE A 4 26.96 -26.58 -16.28
CA ILE A 4 27.99 -27.61 -16.51
C ILE A 4 27.52 -28.64 -17.55
N ASN A 5 26.20 -28.83 -17.68
CA ASN A 5 25.64 -29.96 -18.43
C ASN A 5 24.85 -29.53 -19.68
N SER A 6 24.89 -28.25 -20.06
CA SER A 6 24.15 -27.68 -21.21
C SER A 6 22.68 -28.13 -21.24
N ILE A 7 22.05 -28.13 -20.07
CA ILE A 7 20.68 -28.57 -19.82
C ILE A 7 19.94 -27.48 -19.07
N SER A 8 18.67 -27.28 -19.40
CA SER A 8 17.78 -26.39 -18.66
C SER A 8 16.78 -27.21 -17.84
N VAL A 9 16.58 -26.82 -16.57
CA VAL A 9 15.76 -27.61 -15.62
C VAL A 9 14.73 -26.73 -14.94
N ASN A 10 13.47 -27.15 -15.01
CA ASN A 10 12.42 -26.65 -14.12
C ASN A 10 12.18 -27.66 -12.99
N VAL A 11 11.93 -27.15 -11.80
CA VAL A 11 11.53 -27.93 -10.63
C VAL A 11 10.16 -27.43 -10.17
N TYR A 12 9.24 -28.36 -9.98
CA TYR A 12 7.91 -28.14 -9.43
C TYR A 12 7.81 -28.84 -8.09
N ALA A 13 6.88 -28.42 -7.24
CA ALA A 13 6.60 -29.09 -5.99
C ALA A 13 5.08 -29.18 -5.75
N LEU A 14 4.68 -30.05 -4.84
CA LEU A 14 3.32 -30.13 -4.35
C LEU A 14 3.15 -29.24 -3.12
N GLU A 15 2.12 -28.41 -3.12
CA GLU A 15 1.62 -27.71 -1.94
C GLU A 15 0.27 -28.32 -1.54
N LEU A 16 0.14 -28.72 -0.28
CA LEU A 16 -1.14 -29.18 0.26
C LEU A 16 -1.98 -27.95 0.59
N ASN A 17 -3.13 -27.81 -0.07
CA ASN A 17 -4.10 -26.77 0.25
C ASN A 17 -5.26 -27.39 1.03
N GLN A 18 -5.85 -26.60 1.93
CA GLN A 18 -7.03 -27.00 2.68
C GLN A 18 -8.11 -25.93 2.54
N VAL A 19 -9.30 -26.34 2.09
CA VAL A 19 -10.47 -25.48 2.02
C VAL A 19 -11.59 -26.17 2.79
N LYS A 20 -11.96 -25.59 3.95
CA LYS A 20 -12.82 -26.25 4.94
C LYS A 20 -12.21 -27.61 5.34
N GLU A 21 -12.94 -28.69 5.15
CA GLU A 21 -12.50 -30.06 5.48
C GLU A 21 -11.85 -30.78 4.28
N LYS A 22 -11.81 -30.16 3.09
CA LYS A 22 -11.25 -30.79 1.90
C LYS A 22 -9.79 -30.39 1.71
N GLN A 23 -8.92 -31.40 1.65
CA GLN A 23 -7.52 -31.24 1.31
C GLN A 23 -7.27 -31.63 -0.14
N PHE A 24 -6.39 -30.90 -0.82
CA PHE A 24 -5.97 -31.21 -2.18
C PHE A 24 -4.54 -30.73 -2.42
N TYR A 25 -3.80 -31.49 -3.23
CA TYR A 25 -2.47 -31.12 -3.66
C TYR A 25 -2.52 -30.22 -4.89
N GLU A 26 -1.73 -29.16 -4.85
CA GLU A 26 -1.55 -28.24 -5.96
C GLU A 26 -0.09 -28.27 -6.41
N VAL A 27 0.14 -28.47 -7.71
CA VAL A 27 1.49 -28.37 -8.27
C VAL A 27 1.84 -26.91 -8.49
N VAL A 28 3.00 -26.49 -8.00
CA VAL A 28 3.51 -25.11 -8.11
C VAL A 28 4.96 -25.09 -8.62
N PRO A 29 5.37 -24.05 -9.36
CA PRO A 29 6.78 -23.84 -9.70
C PRO A 29 7.61 -23.60 -8.44
N ALA A 30 8.70 -24.34 -8.29
CA ALA A 30 9.70 -24.17 -7.23
C ALA A 30 10.95 -23.44 -7.75
N ARG A 31 11.41 -23.85 -8.94
CA ARG A 31 12.53 -23.23 -9.66
C ARG A 31 12.22 -23.28 -11.15
N LEU A 32 12.28 -22.14 -11.81
CA LEU A 32 12.12 -22.05 -13.26
C LEU A 32 13.44 -21.59 -13.88
N THR A 33 13.85 -22.27 -14.95
CA THR A 33 14.99 -21.86 -15.75
C THR A 33 14.69 -20.52 -16.45
N GLN A 34 15.69 -19.68 -16.68
CA GLN A 34 15.50 -18.43 -17.43
C GLN A 34 15.48 -18.69 -18.94
N ASN A 35 16.40 -19.54 -19.40
CA ASN A 35 16.58 -19.86 -20.81
C ASN A 35 16.33 -21.35 -21.03
N LYS A 36 15.24 -21.67 -21.73
CA LYS A 36 14.92 -23.04 -22.11
C LYS A 36 15.86 -23.44 -23.25
N LEU A 37 16.70 -24.43 -22.99
CA LEU A 37 17.62 -25.03 -23.96
C LEU A 37 16.93 -26.21 -24.64
N ASP A 38 17.46 -26.67 -25.78
CA ASP A 38 16.94 -27.82 -26.52
C ASP A 38 16.82 -29.07 -25.62
N ARG A 39 17.84 -29.29 -24.78
CA ARG A 39 17.76 -30.26 -23.68
C ARG A 39 17.08 -29.61 -22.48
N HIS A 40 15.80 -29.88 -22.30
CA HIS A 40 14.98 -29.38 -21.19
C HIS A 40 14.34 -30.50 -20.37
N VAL A 41 14.41 -30.41 -19.05
CA VAL A 41 13.83 -31.40 -18.12
C VAL A 41 12.96 -30.72 -17.07
N ASN A 42 11.78 -31.29 -16.85
CA ASN A 42 10.87 -30.91 -15.77
C ASN A 42 10.94 -31.95 -14.65
N LEU A 43 11.19 -31.53 -13.42
CA LEU A 43 11.24 -32.40 -12.24
C LEU A 43 10.13 -32.03 -11.26
N LEU A 44 9.53 -33.03 -10.62
CA LEU A 44 8.62 -32.87 -9.49
C LEU A 44 9.35 -33.25 -8.20
N LEU A 45 9.48 -32.30 -7.28
CA LEU A 45 9.95 -32.54 -5.93
C LEU A 45 8.77 -33.03 -5.08
N ILE A 46 8.85 -34.28 -4.65
CA ILE A 46 7.89 -34.89 -3.73
C ILE A 46 8.48 -34.99 -2.31
N GLN A 47 7.59 -35.00 -1.33
CA GLN A 47 7.88 -35.08 0.09
C GLN A 47 7.18 -36.32 0.66
N ASP A 48 7.78 -36.97 1.64
CA ASP A 48 7.13 -38.07 2.38
C ASP A 48 5.99 -37.57 3.29
N LYS A 49 6.05 -36.30 3.70
CA LYS A 49 5.05 -35.63 4.54
C LYS A 49 4.69 -34.26 3.98
N TYR A 50 3.41 -33.90 4.08
CA TYR A 50 2.88 -32.61 3.62
C TYR A 50 1.99 -31.95 4.67
N PHE A 51 2.09 -30.63 4.77
CA PHE A 51 1.28 -29.81 5.67
C PHE A 51 0.50 -28.75 4.90
N PRO A 52 -0.74 -28.41 5.35
CA PRO A 52 -1.51 -27.35 4.74
C PRO A 52 -0.73 -26.04 4.62
N LYS A 53 -0.71 -25.44 3.45
CA LYS A 53 -0.05 -24.15 3.24
C LYS A 53 -0.72 -23.07 4.09
N LEU A 54 0.06 -22.41 4.95
CA LEU A 54 -0.37 -21.20 5.64
C LEU A 54 -0.64 -20.07 4.63
N ASN A 55 -1.69 -19.27 4.85
CA ASN A 55 -1.86 -18.05 4.06
C ASN A 55 -0.67 -17.12 4.28
N ASP A 56 -0.41 -16.22 3.33
CA ASP A 56 0.78 -15.35 3.35
C ASP A 56 0.97 -14.59 4.67
N TYR A 57 -0.12 -14.21 5.32
CA TYR A 57 -0.08 -13.41 6.56
C TYR A 57 -0.37 -14.21 7.84
N ASP A 58 -0.84 -15.46 7.76
CA ASP A 58 -1.17 -16.23 8.96
C ASP A 58 0.09 -16.56 9.78
N ALA A 59 0.00 -16.53 11.11
CA ALA A 59 1.11 -16.97 11.92
C ALA A 59 1.26 -18.50 11.88
N PRO A 60 2.48 -19.04 12.01
CA PRO A 60 2.67 -20.46 12.29
C PRO A 60 1.99 -20.84 13.61
N PRO A 61 1.17 -21.91 13.66
CA PRO A 61 0.67 -22.43 14.93
C PRO A 61 1.84 -22.98 15.78
N SER A 62 1.66 -23.01 17.10
CA SER A 62 2.59 -23.67 18.02
C SER A 62 2.52 -25.19 17.81
N ASP A 63 3.68 -25.78 17.57
CA ASP A 63 3.88 -27.22 17.39
C ASP A 63 5.37 -27.50 17.62
N ASP A 64 5.67 -28.56 18.37
CA ASP A 64 7.03 -28.96 18.73
C ASP A 64 7.39 -30.36 18.24
N GLU A 65 6.52 -31.00 17.44
CA GLU A 65 6.82 -32.30 16.86
C GLU A 65 8.10 -32.24 16.01
N ASN A 66 9.08 -33.09 16.34
CA ASN A 66 10.29 -33.22 15.54
C ASN A 66 9.98 -34.00 14.25
N ILE A 67 9.59 -33.25 13.22
CA ILE A 67 9.24 -33.81 11.92
C ILE A 67 10.39 -33.59 10.97
N GLU A 68 11.02 -34.69 10.57
CA GLU A 68 11.92 -34.74 9.42
C GLU A 68 11.11 -34.99 8.14
N ILE A 69 11.38 -34.20 7.10
CA ILE A 69 10.78 -34.32 5.78
C ILE A 69 11.86 -34.82 4.81
N LYS A 70 11.60 -35.95 4.15
CA LYS A 70 12.47 -36.50 3.11
C LYS A 70 11.98 -36.07 1.75
N TYR A 71 12.92 -35.69 0.89
CA TYR A 71 12.65 -35.18 -0.45
C TYR A 71 13.10 -36.16 -1.52
N HIS A 72 12.32 -36.31 -2.59
CA HIS A 72 12.68 -37.09 -3.76
C HIS A 72 12.31 -36.36 -5.05
N TYR A 73 13.14 -36.49 -6.09
CA TYR A 73 12.89 -35.90 -7.40
C TYR A 73 12.34 -36.94 -8.37
N CYS A 74 11.14 -36.68 -8.90
CA CYS A 74 10.52 -37.47 -9.94
C CYS A 74 10.64 -36.75 -11.30
N TRP A 75 10.90 -37.48 -12.37
CA TRP A 75 10.90 -36.90 -13.71
C TRP A 75 9.47 -36.71 -14.24
N ILE A 76 9.12 -35.49 -14.62
CA ILE A 76 7.84 -35.18 -15.29
C ILE A 76 8.01 -35.41 -16.79
N LYS A 77 7.52 -36.56 -17.27
CA LYS A 77 7.52 -36.90 -18.71
C LYS A 77 6.47 -36.12 -19.50
N ASP A 78 5.34 -35.81 -18.89
CA ASP A 78 4.21 -35.11 -19.52
C ASP A 78 3.50 -34.22 -18.51
N MET A 79 3.59 -32.90 -18.70
CA MET A 79 2.97 -31.90 -17.83
C MET A 79 1.43 -31.92 -17.91
N SER A 80 0.89 -32.22 -19.10
CA SER A 80 -0.55 -32.32 -19.32
C SER A 80 -1.13 -33.46 -18.49
N ARG A 81 -0.50 -34.64 -18.50
CA ARG A 81 -0.94 -35.79 -17.69
C ARG A 81 -0.89 -35.50 -16.20
N LEU A 82 0.13 -34.79 -15.72
CA LEU A 82 0.27 -34.45 -14.30
C LEU A 82 -0.83 -33.50 -13.80
N LEU A 83 -1.22 -32.52 -14.61
CA LEU A 83 -2.07 -31.41 -14.18
C LEU A 83 -3.51 -31.48 -14.66
N SER A 84 -3.82 -32.32 -15.66
CA SER A 84 -5.14 -32.31 -16.29
C SER A 84 -6.28 -32.54 -15.31
N SER A 85 -6.10 -33.46 -14.35
CA SER A 85 -7.08 -33.74 -13.30
C SER A 85 -7.31 -32.57 -12.33
N GLN A 86 -6.32 -31.69 -12.15
CA GLN A 86 -6.43 -30.49 -11.32
C GLN A 86 -7.21 -29.37 -12.02
N LEU A 87 -7.27 -29.40 -13.35
CA LEU A 87 -7.75 -28.28 -14.16
C LEU A 87 -9.17 -28.48 -14.70
N SER A 88 -9.57 -29.71 -15.02
CA SER A 88 -10.95 -30.03 -15.39
C SER A 88 -11.21 -31.53 -15.34
N LYS A 89 -12.49 -31.92 -15.31
CA LYS A 89 -12.93 -33.33 -15.38
C LYS A 89 -12.93 -33.91 -16.80
N ASN A 90 -12.61 -33.10 -17.82
CA ASN A 90 -12.69 -33.52 -19.22
C ASN A 90 -11.37 -34.16 -19.67
N GLU A 91 -11.45 -35.21 -20.48
CA GLU A 91 -10.31 -36.06 -20.90
C GLU A 91 -9.53 -35.51 -22.11
N HIS A 92 -9.85 -34.31 -22.61
CA HIS A 92 -9.13 -33.72 -23.74
C HIS A 92 -7.71 -33.28 -23.36
N LYS A 93 -6.76 -33.44 -24.30
CA LYS A 93 -5.38 -32.97 -24.16
C LYS A 93 -5.35 -31.46 -23.91
N LYS A 94 -4.74 -31.06 -22.79
CA LYS A 94 -4.55 -29.64 -22.42
C LYS A 94 -3.15 -29.19 -22.77
N TYR A 95 -3.02 -28.01 -23.35
CA TYR A 95 -1.72 -27.35 -23.56
C TYR A 95 -1.43 -26.46 -22.37
N ILE A 96 -0.41 -26.77 -21.57
CA ILE A 96 -0.17 -26.09 -20.29
C ILE A 96 1.13 -25.30 -20.37
N CYS A 97 1.07 -24.03 -19.96
CA CYS A 97 2.27 -23.23 -19.79
C CYS A 97 3.05 -23.72 -18.56
N ASP A 98 4.30 -24.09 -18.78
CA ASP A 98 5.20 -24.63 -17.76
C ASP A 98 5.63 -23.58 -16.70
N ARG A 99 5.31 -22.30 -16.89
CA ARG A 99 5.56 -21.21 -15.92
C ARG A 99 4.34 -20.83 -15.11
N CYS A 100 3.27 -20.37 -15.76
CA CYS A 100 2.09 -19.86 -15.06
C CYS A 100 1.11 -20.97 -14.65
N MET A 101 1.27 -22.18 -15.20
CA MET A 101 0.44 -23.36 -14.96
C MET A 101 -1.03 -23.20 -15.41
N ASN A 102 -1.30 -22.30 -16.34
CA ASN A 102 -2.61 -22.16 -16.98
C ASN A 102 -2.68 -23.00 -18.26
N TYR A 103 -3.89 -23.45 -18.62
CA TYR A 103 -4.12 -24.25 -19.80
C TYR A 103 -4.71 -23.45 -20.96
N PHE A 104 -4.44 -23.94 -22.16
CA PHE A 104 -4.86 -23.39 -23.43
C PHE A 104 -5.46 -24.51 -24.29
N TYR A 105 -6.38 -24.12 -25.17
CA TYR A 105 -7.11 -25.05 -26.03
C TYR A 105 -6.30 -25.51 -27.26
N SER A 106 -5.21 -24.83 -27.60
CA SER A 106 -4.33 -25.20 -28.72
C SER A 106 -2.87 -24.88 -28.43
N GLY A 107 -1.96 -25.58 -29.12
CA GLY A 107 -0.52 -25.31 -29.05
C GLY A 107 -0.15 -23.91 -29.53
N ASN A 108 -0.86 -23.37 -30.53
CA ASN A 108 -0.63 -22.02 -31.04
C ASN A 108 -0.94 -20.95 -29.99
N LYS A 109 -2.08 -21.07 -29.29
CA LYS A 109 -2.44 -20.15 -28.19
C LYS A 109 -1.41 -20.20 -27.05
N LEU A 110 -0.92 -21.40 -26.73
CA LEU A 110 0.16 -21.56 -25.74
C LEU A 110 1.44 -20.86 -26.19
N ALA A 111 1.87 -21.03 -27.44
CA ALA A 111 3.08 -20.40 -27.96
C ALA A 111 2.98 -18.86 -27.93
N GLU A 112 1.82 -18.30 -28.28
CA GLU A 112 1.56 -16.86 -28.14
C GLU A 112 1.64 -16.39 -26.68
N HIS A 113 1.05 -17.15 -25.75
CA HIS A 113 1.09 -16.84 -24.32
C HIS A 113 2.53 -16.88 -23.77
N GLU A 114 3.31 -17.89 -24.15
CA GLU A 114 4.68 -18.10 -23.68
C GLU A 114 5.61 -16.94 -24.04
N GLU A 115 5.35 -16.23 -25.14
CA GLU A 115 6.08 -15.01 -25.52
C GLU A 115 6.02 -13.95 -24.41
N PHE A 116 4.85 -13.73 -23.80
CA PHE A 116 4.67 -12.75 -22.72
C PHE A 116 5.01 -13.32 -21.34
N CYS A 117 4.60 -14.56 -21.09
CA CYS A 117 4.72 -15.19 -19.78
C CYS A 117 6.18 -15.39 -19.37
N ARG A 118 7.06 -15.74 -20.32
CA ARG A 118 8.49 -15.93 -20.07
C ARG A 118 9.19 -14.67 -19.54
N ASP A 119 8.81 -13.50 -20.05
CA ASP A 119 9.49 -12.24 -19.73
C ASP A 119 9.15 -11.74 -18.32
N ILE A 120 7.91 -11.97 -17.87
CA ILE A 120 7.34 -11.30 -16.68
C ILE A 120 7.12 -12.29 -15.53
N ASN A 121 6.74 -13.52 -15.83
CA ASN A 121 6.18 -14.42 -14.83
C ASN A 121 7.19 -15.46 -14.31
N LYS A 122 7.21 -15.63 -12.98
CA LYS A 122 8.12 -16.54 -12.26
C LYS A 122 7.41 -17.52 -11.32
N CYS A 123 6.09 -17.51 -11.31
CA CYS A 123 5.28 -18.28 -10.36
C CYS A 123 3.97 -18.74 -11.01
N LYS A 124 3.22 -19.60 -10.32
CA LYS A 124 1.86 -19.92 -10.76
C LYS A 124 0.99 -18.67 -10.71
N MET A 125 0.14 -18.48 -11.73
CA MET A 125 -0.83 -17.38 -11.78
C MET A 125 -2.22 -17.94 -11.57
N THR A 126 -2.98 -17.34 -10.65
CA THR A 126 -4.38 -17.66 -10.42
C THR A 126 -5.25 -16.41 -10.53
N VAL A 127 -6.53 -16.63 -10.78
CA VAL A 127 -7.53 -15.56 -10.88
C VAL A 127 -8.45 -15.60 -9.65
N PRO A 128 -8.99 -14.45 -9.22
CA PRO A 128 -9.82 -14.37 -8.03
C PRO A 128 -11.14 -15.13 -8.22
N LYS A 129 -11.77 -15.54 -7.11
CA LYS A 129 -13.11 -16.18 -7.15
C LYS A 129 -14.24 -15.21 -7.48
N TYR A 130 -14.10 -13.95 -7.11
CA TYR A 130 -15.10 -12.91 -7.35
C TYR A 130 -14.89 -12.22 -8.68
N ASP A 131 -15.95 -11.86 -9.37
CA ASP A 131 -15.88 -11.22 -10.69
C ASP A 131 -15.54 -9.74 -10.63
N ASP A 132 -15.69 -9.11 -9.48
CA ASP A 132 -15.49 -7.67 -9.32
C ASP A 132 -14.89 -7.25 -7.97
N VAL A 133 -14.34 -6.04 -7.97
CA VAL A 133 -14.04 -5.23 -6.78
C VAL A 133 -15.17 -4.22 -6.61
N ALA A 134 -15.81 -4.25 -5.46
CA ALA A 134 -16.83 -3.30 -5.03
C ALA A 134 -16.72 -3.14 -3.51
N PHE A 135 -17.34 -2.10 -2.95
CA PHE A 135 -17.36 -1.93 -1.49
C PHE A 135 -18.13 -3.09 -0.82
N ARG A 136 -17.47 -3.78 0.11
CA ARG A 136 -18.04 -4.93 0.85
C ARG A 136 -17.85 -4.83 2.36
N ASN A 137 -16.96 -3.96 2.84
CA ASN A 137 -16.59 -3.86 4.25
C ASN A 137 -17.56 -2.94 5.03
N PHE A 138 -18.86 -3.26 4.97
CA PHE A 138 -19.89 -2.43 5.63
C PHE A 138 -19.64 -2.28 7.13
N THR A 139 -19.10 -3.30 7.80
CA THR A 139 -18.74 -3.25 9.22
C THR A 139 -17.79 -2.11 9.57
N TYR A 140 -16.96 -1.65 8.63
CA TYR A 140 -16.02 -0.54 8.87
C TYR A 140 -16.69 0.84 8.93
N LYS A 141 -18.02 0.89 8.71
CA LYS A 141 -18.86 2.07 9.03
C LYS A 141 -19.05 2.25 10.54
N GLN A 142 -18.93 1.18 11.32
CA GLN A 142 -19.04 1.26 12.78
C GLN A 142 -17.79 1.94 13.35
N THR A 143 -17.94 2.70 14.43
CA THR A 143 -16.80 3.17 15.21
C THR A 143 -16.12 1.97 15.88
N THR A 144 -14.79 1.89 15.90
CA THR A 144 -14.12 0.85 16.71
C THR A 144 -14.44 1.08 18.18
N PRO A 145 -15.05 0.11 18.89
CA PRO A 145 -15.50 0.30 20.27
C PRO A 145 -14.33 0.47 21.24
N PHE A 146 -13.20 -0.16 20.94
CA PHE A 146 -11.99 -0.11 21.75
C PHE A 146 -10.80 0.23 20.85
N ILE A 147 -9.90 1.09 21.34
CA ILE A 147 -8.62 1.40 20.72
C ILE A 147 -7.59 1.67 21.82
N ILE A 148 -6.34 1.32 21.57
CA ILE A 148 -5.22 1.57 22.48
C ILE A 148 -4.30 2.57 21.79
N TYR A 149 -3.93 3.64 22.47
CA TYR A 149 -2.87 4.55 22.06
C TYR A 149 -1.65 4.26 22.92
N ALA A 150 -0.48 4.07 22.32
CA ALA A 150 0.70 3.67 23.07
C ALA A 150 1.95 4.33 22.51
N ASP A 151 2.94 4.45 23.39
CA ASP A 151 4.28 4.88 23.06
C ASP A 151 5.29 4.30 24.07
N PHE A 152 6.58 4.42 23.76
CA PHE A 152 7.66 3.95 24.63
C PHE A 152 8.86 4.89 24.56
N GLU A 153 9.62 4.94 25.65
CA GLU A 153 10.88 5.65 25.70
C GLU A 153 12.06 4.69 25.76
N CYS A 154 13.11 5.04 25.02
CA CYS A 154 14.32 4.23 24.89
C CYS A 154 15.54 5.00 25.36
N GLN A 155 16.46 4.28 26.00
CA GLN A 155 17.82 4.74 26.18
C GLN A 155 18.62 4.41 24.92
N LEU A 156 19.50 5.33 24.53
CA LEU A 156 20.21 5.28 23.26
C LEU A 156 21.68 4.93 23.46
N HIS A 157 22.06 3.71 23.08
CA HIS A 157 23.44 3.23 23.16
C HIS A 157 24.15 3.41 21.81
N ASN A 158 25.37 3.95 21.81
CA ASN A 158 26.18 3.96 20.59
C ASN A 158 26.57 2.52 20.20
N PHE A 159 26.57 2.18 18.91
CA PHE A 159 27.14 0.90 18.47
C PHE A 159 28.67 0.93 18.62
N THR A 160 29.21 0.01 19.42
CA THR A 160 30.66 -0.16 19.63
C THR A 160 31.30 -1.24 18.74
N ASP A 161 30.51 -1.85 17.83
CA ASP A 161 30.99 -2.96 17.00
C ASP A 161 31.99 -2.50 15.91
N SER A 162 33.26 -2.84 16.13
CA SER A 162 34.40 -2.59 15.24
C SER A 162 34.42 -3.43 13.96
N ASN A 163 33.37 -4.22 13.68
CA ASN A 163 33.35 -5.22 12.60
C ASN A 163 32.47 -4.92 11.37
N VAL A 164 31.92 -3.71 11.21
CA VAL A 164 31.06 -3.40 10.05
C VAL A 164 31.83 -2.64 8.95
N LYS A 165 32.76 -3.31 8.26
CA LYS A 165 33.41 -2.77 7.04
C LYS A 165 32.65 -3.04 5.73
N LEU A 166 31.44 -3.60 5.77
CA LEU A 166 30.75 -4.09 4.54
C LEU A 166 29.29 -3.65 4.36
N SER A 167 28.83 -2.61 5.05
CA SER A 167 27.49 -2.03 4.85
C SER A 167 27.60 -0.56 4.42
N LYS A 168 26.87 -0.16 3.36
CA LYS A 168 26.70 1.26 2.98
C LYS A 168 25.77 2.03 3.95
N THR A 169 25.34 1.40 5.04
CA THR A 169 24.48 1.97 6.08
C THR A 169 25.17 1.69 7.42
N ALA A 170 25.66 2.74 8.09
CA ALA A 170 26.21 2.63 9.42
C ALA A 170 25.05 2.53 10.43
N LYS A 171 25.07 1.50 11.29
CA LYS A 171 24.17 1.44 12.44
C LYS A 171 24.70 2.43 13.47
N TYR A 172 23.91 3.43 13.86
CA TYR A 172 24.40 4.55 14.67
C TYR A 172 24.02 4.43 16.17
N GLN A 173 22.78 4.02 16.49
CA GLN A 173 22.30 3.83 17.87
C GLN A 173 21.44 2.57 18.08
N LYS A 174 21.66 1.87 19.19
CA LYS A 174 20.84 0.75 19.69
C LYS A 174 19.84 1.29 20.71
N HIS A 175 18.56 1.10 20.42
CA HIS A 175 17.47 1.52 21.29
C HIS A 175 17.17 0.40 22.29
N VAL A 176 17.14 0.73 23.58
CA VAL A 176 16.71 -0.18 24.65
C VAL A 176 15.56 0.49 25.39
N PRO A 177 14.34 -0.06 25.37
CA PRO A 177 13.22 0.54 26.08
C PRO A 177 13.47 0.61 27.59
N TYR A 178 13.09 1.73 28.21
CA TYR A 178 13.07 1.89 29.66
C TYR A 178 11.70 2.32 30.19
N SER A 179 10.80 2.80 29.35
CA SER A 179 9.44 3.15 29.75
C SER A 179 8.46 2.78 28.65
N ALA A 180 7.26 2.34 29.05
CA ALA A 180 6.16 2.04 28.15
C ALA A 180 4.88 2.60 28.75
N GLY A 181 4.00 3.13 27.91
CA GLY A 181 2.72 3.65 28.34
C GLY A 181 1.63 3.38 27.32
N TYR A 182 0.39 3.39 27.79
CA TYR A 182 -0.77 3.38 26.93
C TYR A 182 -1.99 4.08 27.54
N TYR A 183 -2.84 4.59 26.65
CA TYR A 183 -4.21 5.00 26.95
C TYR A 183 -5.18 4.04 26.26
N PHE A 184 -5.98 3.35 27.06
CA PHE A 184 -7.09 2.53 26.56
C PHE A 184 -8.34 3.40 26.44
N ASN A 185 -8.89 3.51 25.24
CA ASN A 185 -10.09 4.30 24.96
C ASN A 185 -11.29 3.39 24.63
N CYS A 186 -12.40 3.61 25.32
CA CYS A 186 -13.69 2.96 25.11
C CYS A 186 -14.70 3.97 24.53
N ALA A 187 -15.06 3.81 23.26
CA ALA A 187 -15.84 4.81 22.51
C ALA A 187 -17.32 4.91 22.93
N TYR A 188 -17.84 3.99 23.73
CA TYR A 188 -19.25 3.95 24.14
C TYR A 188 -19.45 4.15 25.65
N ASP A 189 -18.37 4.16 26.44
CA ASP A 189 -18.42 4.30 27.90
C ASP A 189 -17.05 4.82 28.39
N ASP A 190 -16.96 6.14 28.53
CA ASP A 190 -15.73 6.83 28.94
C ASP A 190 -15.23 6.39 30.32
N SER A 191 -16.09 5.85 31.19
CA SER A 191 -15.69 5.35 32.52
C SER A 191 -14.78 4.12 32.44
N LEU A 192 -14.76 3.43 31.29
CA LEU A 192 -13.87 2.30 31.01
C LEU A 192 -12.54 2.73 30.41
N SER A 193 -12.36 4.00 30.06
CA SER A 193 -11.12 4.52 29.50
C SER A 193 -10.11 4.84 30.61
N TYR A 194 -8.84 4.50 30.41
CA TYR A 194 -7.81 4.71 31.42
C TYR A 194 -6.39 4.77 30.83
N PHE A 195 -5.50 5.48 31.53
CA PHE A 195 -4.07 5.54 31.25
C PHE A 195 -3.28 4.65 32.19
N ARG A 196 -2.25 3.96 31.69
CA ARG A 196 -1.22 3.29 32.49
C ARG A 196 0.16 3.44 31.86
N SER A 197 1.18 3.50 32.70
CA SER A 197 2.58 3.48 32.29
C SER A 197 3.44 2.71 33.29
N TYR A 198 4.61 2.29 32.83
CA TYR A 198 5.61 1.63 33.65
C TYR A 198 7.02 1.99 33.17
N ARG A 199 7.84 2.49 34.10
CA ARG A 199 9.27 2.76 33.92
C ARG A 199 10.10 1.67 34.58
N GLY A 200 10.92 0.97 33.80
CA GLY A 200 11.80 -0.11 34.25
C GLY A 200 12.35 -0.94 33.09
N GLU A 201 13.37 -1.76 33.36
CA GLU A 201 14.03 -2.61 32.34
C GLU A 201 13.09 -3.62 31.69
N ASN A 202 12.07 -4.07 32.41
CA ASN A 202 11.07 -5.03 31.96
C ASN A 202 9.78 -4.36 31.43
N CYS A 203 9.84 -3.09 31.00
CA CYS A 203 8.66 -2.37 30.52
C CYS A 203 7.98 -3.03 29.30
N MET A 204 8.74 -3.71 28.44
CA MET A 204 8.18 -4.44 27.30
C MET A 204 7.43 -5.72 27.71
N GLU A 205 7.93 -6.43 28.71
CA GLU A 205 7.23 -7.58 29.31
C GLU A 205 5.95 -7.11 30.02
N TRP A 206 6.03 -6.03 30.79
CA TRP A 206 4.86 -5.39 31.39
C TRP A 206 3.82 -5.02 30.32
N PHE A 207 4.24 -4.34 29.25
CA PHE A 207 3.35 -3.95 28.16
C PHE A 207 2.70 -5.16 27.50
N ALA A 208 3.45 -6.23 27.23
CA ALA A 208 2.92 -7.45 26.64
C ALA A 208 1.89 -8.14 27.54
N LYS A 209 2.12 -8.14 28.86
CA LYS A 209 1.16 -8.64 29.85
C LYS A 209 -0.13 -7.80 29.88
N GLU A 210 0.00 -6.47 29.87
CA GLU A 210 -1.16 -5.57 29.82
C GLU A 210 -1.99 -5.78 28.54
N MET A 211 -1.34 -5.98 27.39
CA MET A 211 -2.03 -6.34 26.13
C MET A 211 -2.83 -7.65 26.26
N ALA A 212 -2.30 -8.65 26.95
CA ALA A 212 -3.00 -9.91 27.21
C ALA A 212 -4.23 -9.71 28.12
N GLU A 213 -4.09 -8.94 29.21
CA GLU A 213 -5.21 -8.65 30.12
C GLU A 213 -6.30 -7.80 29.44
N ILE A 214 -5.93 -6.81 28.63
CA ILE A 214 -6.89 -6.04 27.82
C ILE A 214 -7.62 -6.96 26.84
N SER A 215 -6.92 -7.91 26.22
CA SER A 215 -7.55 -8.88 25.32
C SER A 215 -8.61 -9.71 26.05
N LYS A 216 -8.33 -10.14 27.29
CA LYS A 216 -9.29 -10.85 28.14
C LYS A 216 -10.48 -9.98 28.52
N PHE A 217 -10.22 -8.74 28.93
CA PHE A 217 -11.27 -7.77 29.25
C PHE A 217 -12.19 -7.51 28.06
N VAL A 218 -11.63 -7.20 26.89
CA VAL A 218 -12.39 -6.94 25.67
C VAL A 218 -13.18 -8.16 25.23
N ASP A 219 -12.61 -9.37 25.32
CA ASP A 219 -13.33 -10.61 25.02
C ASP A 219 -14.58 -10.77 25.91
N SER A 220 -14.48 -10.45 27.20
CA SER A 220 -15.62 -10.47 28.13
C SER A 220 -16.72 -9.48 27.72
N LYS A 221 -16.34 -8.27 27.31
CA LYS A 221 -17.29 -7.23 26.85
C LYS A 221 -17.93 -7.59 25.53
N ILE A 222 -17.17 -8.15 24.58
CA ILE A 222 -17.72 -8.59 23.28
C ILE A 222 -18.69 -9.75 23.43
N LYS A 223 -18.46 -10.66 24.40
CA LYS A 223 -19.37 -11.77 24.71
C LYS A 223 -20.64 -11.32 25.42
N SER A 224 -20.59 -10.24 26.19
CA SER A 224 -21.78 -9.62 26.75
C SER A 224 -22.59 -8.91 25.65
N ILE A 225 -23.90 -9.16 25.60
CA ILE A 225 -24.81 -8.51 24.65
C ILE A 225 -25.82 -7.73 25.47
N VAL A 226 -25.79 -6.39 25.35
CA VAL A 226 -26.81 -5.52 25.91
C VAL A 226 -28.08 -5.63 25.06
N PRO A 227 -29.23 -6.00 25.64
CA PRO A 227 -30.48 -6.07 24.89
C PRO A 227 -30.89 -4.71 24.31
N MET A 228 -31.58 -4.74 23.17
CA MET A 228 -32.15 -3.56 22.55
C MET A 228 -33.14 -2.84 23.48
N VAL A 229 -33.00 -1.50 23.61
CA VAL A 229 -33.81 -0.68 24.54
C VAL A 229 -35.31 -0.73 24.23
N LYS A 230 -35.73 -0.61 22.95
CA LYS A 230 -37.14 -0.74 22.52
C LYS A 230 -37.25 -1.06 21.03
N LYS A 231 -38.05 -2.05 20.63
CA LYS A 231 -38.22 -2.41 19.21
C LYS A 231 -39.15 -1.43 18.47
N PRO A 232 -38.68 -0.66 17.47
CA PRO A 232 -39.53 0.20 16.66
C PRO A 232 -40.36 -0.62 15.66
N SER A 233 -41.51 -0.07 15.22
CA SER A 233 -42.28 -0.64 14.12
C SER A 233 -41.51 -0.54 12.81
N THR A 234 -41.48 -1.63 12.04
CA THR A 234 -40.81 -1.70 10.73
C THR A 234 -41.65 -1.14 9.59
N SER A 235 -42.92 -0.76 9.82
CA SER A 235 -43.85 -0.33 8.77
C SER A 235 -43.46 0.97 8.05
N LYS A 236 -42.57 1.78 8.62
CA LYS A 236 -42.07 3.04 8.02
C LYS A 236 -40.66 2.92 7.42
N ALA A 237 -40.07 1.72 7.41
CA ALA A 237 -38.70 1.52 6.97
C ALA A 237 -38.62 1.52 5.43
N THR A 238 -37.83 2.44 4.85
CA THR A 238 -37.69 2.59 3.39
C THR A 238 -36.33 2.17 2.86
N VAL A 239 -35.28 2.26 3.68
CA VAL A 239 -33.88 2.00 3.29
C VAL A 239 -33.16 1.22 4.38
N CYS A 240 -32.34 0.24 3.97
CA CYS A 240 -31.43 -0.44 4.87
C CYS A 240 -30.24 0.45 5.21
N HIS A 241 -30.01 0.73 6.49
CA HIS A 241 -28.91 1.61 6.93
C HIS A 241 -27.51 1.01 6.68
N ILE A 242 -27.41 -0.32 6.55
CA ILE A 242 -26.14 -1.04 6.33
C ILE A 242 -25.70 -0.91 4.87
N CYS A 243 -26.49 -1.47 3.94
CA CYS A 243 -26.15 -1.51 2.52
C CYS A 243 -26.66 -0.30 1.72
N GLU A 244 -27.46 0.57 2.34
CA GLU A 244 -27.98 1.82 1.78
C GLU A 244 -28.88 1.61 0.55
N LYS A 245 -29.46 0.41 0.42
CA LYS A 245 -30.45 0.08 -0.61
C LYS A 245 -31.86 0.19 -0.06
N ARG A 246 -32.80 0.56 -0.94
CA ARG A 246 -34.24 0.52 -0.64
C ARG A 246 -34.69 -0.92 -0.39
N PHE A 247 -35.62 -1.08 0.54
CA PHE A 247 -36.29 -2.35 0.76
C PHE A 247 -37.25 -2.67 -0.38
N LEU A 248 -37.26 -3.92 -0.81
CA LEU A 248 -38.26 -4.50 -1.70
C LEU A 248 -39.41 -5.08 -0.86
N ALA A 249 -40.58 -5.25 -1.47
CA ALA A 249 -41.76 -5.81 -0.80
C ALA A 249 -41.53 -7.24 -0.25
N THR A 250 -40.57 -7.97 -0.81
CA THR A 250 -40.19 -9.33 -0.42
C THR A 250 -39.12 -9.37 0.70
N ASP A 251 -38.53 -8.24 1.06
CA ASP A 251 -37.42 -8.21 2.01
C ASP A 251 -37.91 -8.39 3.45
N ILE A 252 -37.19 -9.21 4.20
CA ILE A 252 -37.39 -9.32 5.65
C ILE A 252 -36.62 -8.17 6.32
N ILE A 253 -37.37 -7.22 6.88
CA ILE A 253 -36.86 -6.05 7.58
C ILE A 253 -36.65 -6.38 9.06
N VAL A 254 -35.43 -6.18 9.54
CA VAL A 254 -35.05 -6.33 10.94
C VAL A 254 -34.53 -5.01 11.51
N VAL A 255 -34.48 -4.90 12.84
CA VAL A 255 -33.90 -3.75 13.54
C VAL A 255 -32.51 -4.15 14.02
N ASP A 256 -31.50 -3.39 13.58
CA ASP A 256 -30.12 -3.52 14.07
C ASP A 256 -29.94 -2.62 15.29
N HIS A 257 -29.16 -3.10 16.26
CA HIS A 257 -28.82 -2.35 17.46
C HIS A 257 -27.36 -2.58 17.84
N ASP A 258 -26.80 -1.64 18.58
CA ASP A 258 -25.50 -1.79 19.18
C ASP A 258 -25.57 -2.78 20.34
N HIS A 259 -24.71 -3.79 20.32
CA HIS A 259 -24.66 -4.80 21.37
C HIS A 259 -23.91 -4.33 22.64
N PHE A 260 -23.28 -3.15 22.62
CA PHE A 260 -22.61 -2.56 23.79
C PHE A 260 -23.53 -1.58 24.54
N THR A 261 -24.37 -0.82 23.83
CA THR A 261 -25.25 0.20 24.43
C THR A 261 -26.74 -0.17 24.38
N GLY A 262 -27.14 -1.11 23.51
CA GLY A 262 -28.55 -1.42 23.23
C GLY A 262 -29.23 -0.43 22.28
N GLU A 263 -28.52 0.62 21.83
CA GLU A 263 -29.08 1.68 20.99
C GLU A 263 -29.37 1.21 19.57
N ILE A 264 -30.46 1.70 18.99
CA ILE A 264 -30.89 1.31 17.64
C ILE A 264 -30.04 2.04 16.61
N ARG A 265 -29.41 1.28 15.72
CA ARG A 265 -28.63 1.82 14.59
C ARG A 265 -29.50 2.07 13.37
N GLY A 266 -30.54 1.27 13.19
CA GLY A 266 -31.56 1.47 12.16
C GLY A 266 -32.14 0.17 11.61
N PHE A 267 -32.92 0.29 10.53
CA PHE A 267 -33.49 -0.85 9.85
C PHE A 267 -32.49 -1.51 8.91
N ALA A 268 -32.52 -2.83 8.82
CA ALA A 268 -31.63 -3.61 7.98
C ALA A 268 -32.33 -4.77 7.28
N HIS A 269 -31.81 -5.18 6.13
CA HIS A 269 -32.16 -6.50 5.59
C HIS A 269 -31.68 -7.55 6.57
N GLN A 270 -32.46 -8.62 6.79
CA GLN A 270 -32.04 -9.74 7.64
C GLN A 270 -30.64 -10.25 7.27
N ALA A 271 -30.38 -10.45 5.98
CA ALA A 271 -29.07 -10.89 5.48
C ALA A 271 -27.95 -9.86 5.73
N CYS A 272 -28.23 -8.55 5.59
CA CYS A 272 -27.25 -7.52 5.91
C CYS A 272 -26.91 -7.55 7.40
N ASN A 273 -27.92 -7.63 8.27
CA ASN A 273 -27.77 -7.68 9.72
C ASN A 273 -26.91 -8.87 10.17
N LEU A 274 -27.20 -10.07 9.66
CA LEU A 274 -26.44 -11.29 9.98
C LEU A 274 -24.97 -11.23 9.54
N ASN A 275 -24.68 -10.43 8.51
CA ASN A 275 -23.32 -10.22 8.00
C ASN A 275 -22.62 -9.00 8.63
N PHE A 276 -23.35 -8.12 9.31
CA PHE A 276 -22.82 -6.94 10.02
C PHE A 276 -22.28 -7.32 11.39
N ARG A 277 -21.37 -8.30 11.39
CA ARG A 277 -20.90 -9.00 12.59
C ARG A 277 -19.97 -8.14 13.43
N LYS A 278 -19.95 -8.42 14.74
CA LYS A 278 -18.90 -7.99 15.68
C LYS A 278 -17.53 -8.40 15.16
N VAL A 279 -16.57 -7.48 15.22
CA VAL A 279 -15.17 -7.73 14.83
C VAL A 279 -14.33 -7.82 16.09
N PHE A 280 -13.58 -8.90 16.22
CA PHE A 280 -12.66 -9.14 17.34
C PHE A 280 -11.28 -8.52 17.05
N VAL A 281 -11.23 -7.23 16.70
CA VAL A 281 -9.98 -6.52 16.44
C VAL A 281 -9.96 -5.26 17.28
N VAL A 282 -8.88 -5.08 18.05
CA VAL A 282 -8.58 -3.86 18.79
C VAL A 282 -7.34 -3.23 18.17
N PRO A 283 -7.44 -2.03 17.58
CA PRO A 283 -6.27 -1.32 17.07
C PRO A 283 -5.38 -0.85 18.23
N VAL A 284 -4.06 -1.00 18.06
CA VAL A 284 -3.02 -0.46 18.94
C VAL A 284 -2.24 0.55 18.13
N ALA A 285 -2.48 1.83 18.38
CA ALA A 285 -2.01 2.95 17.60
C ALA A 285 -0.72 3.52 18.21
N PHE A 286 0.32 3.56 17.38
CA PHE A 286 1.60 4.22 17.64
C PHE A 286 1.83 5.28 16.56
N HIS A 287 2.51 6.38 16.89
CA HIS A 287 2.91 7.38 15.89
C HIS A 287 4.33 7.09 15.37
N ASN A 288 4.49 6.99 14.04
CA ASN A 288 5.75 6.64 13.38
C ASN A 288 6.31 5.25 13.76
N PHE A 289 5.42 4.31 14.05
CA PHE A 289 5.75 2.94 14.44
C PHE A 289 6.72 2.25 13.46
N SER A 290 6.48 2.41 12.14
CA SER A 290 7.28 1.75 11.10
C SER A 290 8.70 2.28 10.99
N GLY A 291 8.95 3.46 11.58
CA GLY A 291 10.26 4.07 11.68
C GLY A 291 11.11 3.48 12.81
N TYR A 292 10.47 2.91 13.84
CA TYR A 292 11.12 2.34 15.02
C TYR A 292 11.49 0.87 14.87
N ASP A 293 12.46 0.44 15.68
CA ASP A 293 12.88 -0.96 15.77
C ASP A 293 11.85 -1.79 16.54
N SER A 294 10.79 -2.22 15.86
CA SER A 294 9.72 -3.02 16.48
C SER A 294 10.14 -4.42 16.97
N HIS A 295 11.39 -4.85 16.76
CA HIS A 295 11.81 -6.22 17.08
C HIS A 295 11.76 -6.53 18.58
N PHE A 296 12.10 -5.57 19.46
CA PHE A 296 12.03 -5.80 20.91
C PHE A 296 10.58 -6.05 21.37
N MET A 297 9.60 -5.33 20.82
CA MET A 297 8.19 -5.57 21.13
C MET A 297 7.72 -6.95 20.68
N ILE A 298 8.14 -7.36 19.48
CA ILE A 298 7.76 -8.66 18.91
C ILE A 298 8.23 -9.80 19.82
N ILE A 299 9.41 -9.70 20.43
CA ILE A 299 9.95 -10.72 21.36
C ILE A 299 9.01 -10.94 22.54
N ASP A 300 8.64 -9.88 23.26
CA ASP A 300 7.81 -10.00 24.46
C ASP A 300 6.34 -10.26 24.13
N LEU A 301 5.78 -9.64 23.09
CA LEU A 301 4.40 -9.91 22.64
C LEU A 301 4.22 -11.37 22.22
N CYS A 302 5.25 -11.98 21.61
CA CYS A 302 5.24 -13.40 21.29
C CYS A 302 5.19 -14.31 22.52
N LYS A 303 5.44 -13.85 23.75
CA LYS A 303 5.24 -14.70 24.94
C LYS A 303 3.76 -14.98 25.22
N HIS A 304 2.86 -14.12 24.75
CA HIS A 304 1.42 -14.18 25.06
C HIS A 304 0.51 -14.53 23.86
N GLY A 305 1.10 -14.96 22.74
CA GLY A 305 0.33 -15.37 21.57
C GLY A 305 1.18 -15.47 20.29
N HIS A 306 0.52 -15.55 19.14
CA HIS A 306 1.18 -15.66 17.84
C HIS A 306 1.02 -14.38 17.00
N LEU A 307 2.05 -14.04 16.22
CA LEU A 307 2.09 -12.81 15.42
C LEU A 307 1.94 -13.10 13.93
N SER A 308 0.92 -12.47 13.32
CA SER A 308 0.85 -12.30 11.88
C SER A 308 1.52 -10.99 11.47
N LEU A 309 2.38 -11.04 10.45
CA LEU A 309 3.06 -9.84 9.93
C LEU A 309 2.47 -9.38 8.61
N LEU A 310 2.43 -8.06 8.41
CA LEU A 310 2.27 -7.42 7.11
C LEU A 310 3.59 -6.72 6.72
N PRO A 311 4.55 -7.44 6.10
CA PRO A 311 5.91 -6.94 5.93
C PRO A 311 6.10 -6.02 4.71
N ILE A 312 6.98 -5.03 4.86
CA ILE A 312 7.63 -4.35 3.72
C ILE A 312 8.88 -5.13 3.33
N ASN A 313 9.69 -5.43 4.33
CA ASN A 313 10.85 -6.31 4.23
C ASN A 313 10.97 -7.12 5.54
N LYS A 314 12.09 -7.80 5.77
CA LYS A 314 12.28 -8.64 6.97
C LYS A 314 12.39 -7.86 8.27
N GLU A 315 12.74 -6.58 8.22
CA GLU A 315 13.03 -5.72 9.38
C GLU A 315 12.00 -4.60 9.57
N LYS A 316 11.29 -4.23 8.50
CA LYS A 316 10.26 -3.18 8.51
C LYS A 316 8.90 -3.76 8.15
N TYR A 317 7.94 -3.54 9.04
CA TYR A 317 6.56 -4.01 8.90
C TYR A 317 5.61 -2.83 8.72
N ILE A 318 4.56 -3.02 7.91
CA ILE A 318 3.43 -2.07 7.86
C ILE A 318 2.62 -2.18 9.15
N SER A 319 2.45 -3.42 9.63
CA SER A 319 1.68 -3.76 10.81
C SER A 319 2.02 -5.20 11.22
N PHE A 320 1.81 -5.51 12.48
CA PHE A 320 1.60 -6.88 12.92
C PHE A 320 0.33 -6.99 13.76
N THR A 321 -0.16 -8.21 13.89
CA THR A 321 -1.35 -8.49 14.69
C THR A 321 -1.03 -9.64 15.63
N LEU A 322 -1.17 -9.37 16.92
CA LEU A 322 -1.09 -10.37 17.98
C LEU A 322 -2.45 -11.05 18.08
N HIS A 323 -2.43 -12.37 17.92
CA HIS A 323 -3.58 -13.22 18.14
C HIS A 323 -3.37 -13.91 19.48
N SER A 324 -4.36 -13.77 20.36
CA SER A 324 -4.37 -14.51 21.62
C SER A 324 -4.60 -15.99 21.33
N ASP A 325 -3.89 -16.85 22.05
CA ASP A 325 -4.11 -18.30 21.97
C ASP A 325 -5.40 -18.72 22.73
N GLU A 326 -5.84 -17.91 23.69
CA GLU A 326 -6.98 -18.20 24.57
C GLU A 326 -8.28 -17.49 24.15
N HIS A 327 -8.17 -16.36 23.45
CA HIS A 327 -9.29 -15.47 23.17
C HIS A 327 -9.39 -15.16 21.67
N LYS A 328 -10.59 -14.81 21.21
CA LYS A 328 -10.80 -14.48 19.78
C LYS A 328 -10.27 -13.09 19.39
N ILE A 329 -9.76 -12.33 20.36
CA ILE A 329 -9.28 -10.96 20.19
C ILE A 329 -7.97 -10.93 19.42
N ARG A 330 -7.89 -9.96 18.51
CA ARG A 330 -6.72 -9.66 17.71
C ARG A 330 -6.29 -8.23 17.97
N LEU A 331 -5.11 -8.05 18.56
CA LEU A 331 -4.54 -6.73 18.75
C LEU A 331 -3.75 -6.35 17.51
N ARG A 332 -4.22 -5.36 16.77
CA ARG A 332 -3.61 -4.94 15.49
C ARG A 332 -2.83 -3.66 15.71
N PHE A 333 -1.52 -3.76 15.57
CA PHE A 333 -0.62 -2.62 15.70
C PHE A 333 -0.65 -1.79 14.42
N ILE A 334 -1.03 -0.51 14.53
CA ILE A 334 -1.16 0.43 13.42
C ILE A 334 -0.27 1.65 13.63
N ASP A 335 0.22 2.17 12.53
CA ASP A 335 1.06 3.36 12.50
C ASP A 335 0.22 4.57 12.08
N THR A 336 -0.05 5.48 13.01
CA THR A 336 -0.89 6.66 12.74
C THR A 336 -0.24 7.62 11.74
N MET A 337 1.09 7.60 11.58
CA MET A 337 1.80 8.40 10.58
C MET A 337 1.53 7.90 9.15
N ARG A 338 1.11 6.63 8.98
CA ARG A 338 0.62 6.11 7.69
C ARG A 338 -0.79 6.57 7.34
N PHE A 339 -1.45 7.30 8.24
CA PHE A 339 -2.73 7.97 8.04
C PHE A 339 -2.55 9.49 7.97
N MET A 340 -1.78 10.03 8.91
CA MET A 340 -1.55 11.46 9.10
C MET A 340 -0.07 11.73 8.88
N GLY A 341 0.34 11.90 7.61
CA GLY A 341 1.75 12.01 7.20
C GLY A 341 2.46 13.31 7.63
N ALA A 342 2.28 13.72 8.88
CA ALA A 342 2.86 14.86 9.58
C ALA A 342 3.36 14.39 10.95
N SER A 343 4.22 15.19 11.59
CA SER A 343 4.71 14.89 12.93
C SER A 343 3.63 15.12 13.99
N LEU A 344 3.74 14.44 15.14
CA LEU A 344 2.82 14.68 16.26
C LEU A 344 2.84 16.14 16.73
N ASP A 345 3.99 16.82 16.67
CA ASP A 345 4.13 18.25 17.01
C ASP A 345 3.25 19.13 16.09
N GLU A 346 3.37 18.94 14.77
CA GLU A 346 2.54 19.64 13.79
C GLU A 346 1.05 19.33 14.01
N LEU A 347 0.71 18.07 14.27
CA LEU A 347 -0.68 17.66 14.46
C LEU A 347 -1.28 18.21 15.76
N ALA A 348 -0.53 18.18 16.86
CA ALA A 348 -0.92 18.74 18.14
C ALA A 348 -1.10 20.26 18.04
N SER A 349 -0.33 20.96 17.21
CA SER A 349 -0.53 22.41 17.01
C SER A 349 -1.84 22.79 16.31
N LEU A 350 -2.51 21.84 15.67
CA LEU A 350 -3.78 22.03 14.94
C LEU A 350 -5.01 21.64 15.76
N LEU A 351 -4.78 21.09 16.95
CA LEU A 351 -5.80 20.71 17.90
C LEU A 351 -6.55 21.93 18.41
N ASP A 352 -7.86 21.79 18.55
CA ASP A 352 -8.67 22.80 19.23
C ASP A 352 -8.49 22.59 20.74
N THR A 353 -8.20 23.64 21.51
CA THR A 353 -7.91 23.52 22.96
C THR A 353 -9.09 23.01 23.80
N SER A 354 -10.21 22.66 23.15
CA SER A 354 -11.31 21.86 23.68
C SER A 354 -11.01 20.35 23.82
N GLU A 355 -9.72 19.97 23.77
CA GLU A 355 -9.21 18.59 23.90
C GLU A 355 -9.87 17.79 25.02
N LYS A 356 -10.50 16.67 24.67
CA LYS A 356 -11.33 15.89 25.61
C LYS A 356 -10.47 14.93 26.43
N ILE A 357 -9.57 14.18 25.81
CA ILE A 357 -8.85 13.10 26.50
C ILE A 357 -7.75 13.68 27.39
N LEU A 358 -6.89 14.53 26.84
CA LEU A 358 -5.82 15.17 27.60
C LEU A 358 -6.38 15.96 28.80
N LYS A 359 -7.41 16.78 28.57
CA LYS A 359 -8.04 17.58 29.64
C LYS A 359 -8.71 16.72 30.70
N GLN A 360 -9.36 15.62 30.32
CA GLN A 360 -9.93 14.67 31.29
C GLN A 360 -8.85 14.01 32.16
N GLN A 361 -7.69 13.68 31.60
CA GLN A 361 -6.59 13.05 32.36
C GLN A 361 -5.80 14.02 33.24
N PHE A 362 -5.94 15.31 32.99
CA PHE A 362 -5.30 16.40 33.73
C PHE A 362 -6.32 17.41 34.27
N TYR A 363 -7.53 16.95 34.62
CA TYR A 363 -8.67 17.80 35.02
C TYR A 363 -8.41 18.66 36.26
N SER A 364 -7.42 18.28 37.08
CA SER A 364 -7.04 18.98 38.31
C SER A 364 -6.05 20.12 38.08
N LEU A 365 -5.49 20.26 36.88
CA LEU A 365 -4.56 21.35 36.56
C LEU A 365 -5.33 22.64 36.30
N ASP A 366 -4.72 23.78 36.64
CA ASP A 366 -5.17 25.07 36.13
C ASP A 366 -4.89 25.22 34.63
N ASP A 367 -5.53 26.22 34.01
CA ASP A 367 -5.44 26.43 32.56
C ASP A 367 -4.00 26.75 32.10
N ASP A 368 -3.19 27.45 32.90
CA ASP A 368 -1.82 27.82 32.53
C ASP A 368 -0.90 26.59 32.53
N ALA A 369 -1.01 25.74 33.56
CA ALA A 369 -0.29 24.48 33.63
C ALA A 369 -0.76 23.51 32.53
N PHE A 370 -2.07 23.41 32.31
CA PHE A 370 -2.64 22.56 31.26
C PHE A 370 -2.16 22.97 29.86
N ASN A 371 -2.12 24.29 29.58
CA ASN A 371 -1.68 24.82 28.29
C ASN A 371 -0.23 24.44 27.95
N LEU A 372 0.62 24.15 28.95
CA LEU A 372 1.97 23.65 28.71
C LEU A 372 2.01 22.24 28.14
N LEU A 373 0.95 21.44 28.33
CA LEU A 373 0.87 20.04 27.88
C LEU A 373 0.14 19.89 26.54
N THR A 374 -0.39 20.96 25.97
CA THR A 374 -1.15 20.92 24.70
C THR A 374 -0.26 20.86 23.46
N CYS A 375 1.05 21.10 23.63
CA CYS A 375 2.05 20.94 22.59
C CYS A 375 2.98 19.75 22.88
N LYS A 376 3.70 19.27 21.86
CA LYS A 376 4.66 18.19 22.04
C LYS A 376 5.79 18.65 22.97
N GLY A 377 6.07 17.86 24.01
CA GLY A 377 7.14 18.15 24.94
C GLY A 377 8.53 18.13 24.29
N VAL A 378 9.55 18.51 25.06
CA VAL A 378 10.95 18.52 24.61
C VAL A 378 11.73 17.55 25.49
N PHE A 379 12.39 16.55 24.87
CA PHE A 379 13.13 15.54 25.62
C PHE A 379 14.57 15.38 25.10
N CYS A 380 15.50 15.02 25.98
CA CYS A 380 16.93 14.91 25.70
C CYS A 380 17.33 13.47 25.33
N TYR A 381 16.79 12.96 24.22
CA TYR A 381 16.96 11.56 23.79
C TYR A 381 18.41 11.08 23.74
N ASP A 382 19.29 11.84 23.10
CA ASP A 382 20.72 11.51 22.95
C ASP A 382 21.49 11.56 24.27
N TYR A 383 20.97 12.25 25.28
CA TYR A 383 21.58 12.31 26.61
C TYR A 383 21.25 11.06 27.41
N VAL A 384 20.04 10.50 27.31
CA VAL A 384 19.63 9.32 28.09
C VAL A 384 20.20 8.05 27.46
N ASP A 385 21.45 7.72 27.81
CA ASP A 385 22.15 6.49 27.39
C ASP A 385 22.14 5.39 28.46
N SER A 386 21.67 5.70 29.67
CA SER A 386 21.63 4.79 30.80
C SER A 386 20.51 5.15 31.77
N LEU A 387 19.96 4.16 32.47
CA LEU A 387 18.92 4.36 33.48
C LEU A 387 19.36 5.28 34.63
N GLY A 388 20.66 5.29 34.97
CA GLY A 388 21.18 6.15 36.03
C GLY A 388 20.95 7.64 35.77
N LYS A 389 20.89 8.06 34.49
CA LYS A 389 20.59 9.46 34.13
C LYS A 389 19.16 9.88 34.46
N LEU A 390 18.23 8.93 34.58
CA LEU A 390 16.85 9.21 34.96
C LEU A 390 16.74 9.60 36.45
N GLU A 391 17.74 9.29 37.27
CA GLU A 391 17.79 9.67 38.68
C GLU A 391 18.38 11.07 38.90
N GLU A 392 18.86 11.75 37.84
CA GLU A 392 19.41 13.10 37.95
C GLU A 392 18.33 14.10 38.37
N THR A 393 18.60 14.86 39.42
CA THR A 393 17.63 15.76 40.07
C THR A 393 17.56 17.16 39.46
N SER A 394 18.19 17.37 38.31
CA SER A 394 18.20 18.65 37.61
C SER A 394 17.99 18.44 36.11
N LEU A 395 17.27 19.34 35.46
CA LEU A 395 17.13 19.33 34.01
C LEU A 395 18.51 19.52 33.35
N PRO A 396 18.91 18.66 32.39
CA PRO A 396 20.18 18.82 31.68
C PRO A 396 20.32 20.18 30.99
N THR A 397 21.55 20.64 30.80
CA THR A 397 21.85 21.87 30.05
C THR A 397 21.39 21.78 28.59
N ILE A 398 21.16 22.92 27.94
CA ILE A 398 20.71 22.98 26.53
C ILE A 398 21.60 22.20 25.56
N SER A 399 22.90 22.09 25.84
CA SER A 399 23.86 21.30 25.05
C SER A 399 23.53 19.81 25.00
N HIS A 400 22.91 19.27 26.04
CA HIS A 400 22.52 17.86 26.14
C HIS A 400 21.23 17.53 25.38
N PHE A 401 20.51 18.53 24.87
CA PHE A 401 19.35 18.35 24.00
C PHE A 401 19.73 18.28 22.50
N TYR A 402 21.02 18.24 22.18
CA TYR A 402 21.50 18.13 20.81
C TYR A 402 20.97 16.85 20.14
N ASN A 403 20.39 16.98 18.94
CA ASN A 403 19.83 15.87 18.19
C ASN A 403 20.84 15.38 17.15
N LYS A 404 21.45 14.22 17.39
CA LYS A 404 22.45 13.63 16.47
C LYS A 404 21.85 13.11 15.17
N LEU A 405 20.56 12.80 15.14
CA LEU A 405 19.87 12.32 13.92
C LEU A 405 19.75 13.44 12.88
N CYS A 406 19.47 14.66 13.35
CA CYS A 406 19.31 15.84 12.49
C CYS A 406 20.55 16.74 12.46
N ASP A 407 21.57 16.46 13.29
CA ASP A 407 22.79 17.28 13.44
C ASP A 407 22.48 18.72 13.90
N GLU A 408 21.46 18.87 14.77
CA GLU A 408 20.87 20.17 15.12
C GLU A 408 20.77 20.38 16.64
N HIS A 409 21.05 21.62 17.09
CA HIS A 409 20.73 22.08 18.44
C HIS A 409 19.24 22.45 18.55
N ILE A 410 18.65 22.25 19.72
CA ILE A 410 17.31 22.79 20.00
C ILE A 410 17.36 24.33 20.10
N SER A 411 16.22 24.98 19.84
CA SER A 411 16.10 26.42 20.04
C SER A 411 16.02 26.77 21.53
N GLU A 412 16.49 27.98 21.88
CA GLU A 412 16.38 28.53 23.23
C GLU A 412 14.92 28.57 23.73
N GLN A 413 13.97 28.84 22.83
CA GLN A 413 12.54 28.85 23.14
C GLN A 413 12.02 27.45 23.55
N LYS A 414 12.45 26.39 22.85
CA LYS A 414 12.09 25.01 23.20
C LYS A 414 12.71 24.59 24.52
N TYR A 415 13.95 25.02 24.79
CA TYR A 415 14.60 24.75 26.07
C TYR A 415 13.92 25.50 27.24
N ALA A 416 13.59 26.78 27.05
CA ALA A 416 12.86 27.56 28.05
C ALA A 416 11.49 26.95 28.36
N HIS A 417 10.81 26.40 27.35
CA HIS A 417 9.58 25.63 27.55
C HIS A 417 9.83 24.37 28.41
N ALA A 418 10.89 23.60 28.12
CA ALA A 418 11.25 22.44 28.93
C ALA A 418 11.53 22.81 30.41
N GLN A 419 12.23 23.93 30.64
CA GLN A 419 12.48 24.46 31.98
C GLN A 419 11.18 24.86 32.69
N LYS A 420 10.24 25.49 31.97
CA LYS A 420 8.93 25.87 32.52
C LYS A 420 8.10 24.63 32.88
N VAL A 421 8.07 23.60 32.03
CA VAL A 421 7.40 22.33 32.34
C VAL A 421 8.03 21.69 33.58
N TRP A 422 9.37 21.59 33.62
CA TRP A 422 10.07 21.02 34.77
C TRP A 422 9.69 21.70 36.10
N SER A 423 9.67 23.03 36.12
CA SER A 423 9.36 23.80 37.34
C SER A 423 7.88 23.80 37.68
N THR A 424 6.98 23.98 36.71
CA THR A 424 5.52 24.01 36.94
C THR A 424 4.98 22.67 37.45
N PHE A 425 5.54 21.55 37.00
CA PHE A 425 5.13 20.20 37.43
C PHE A 425 5.99 19.62 38.55
N GLU A 426 6.89 20.43 39.14
CA GLU A 426 7.74 20.05 40.28
C GLU A 426 8.49 18.72 40.07
N CYS A 427 9.02 18.49 38.86
CA CYS A 427 9.72 17.25 38.51
C CYS A 427 10.96 17.08 39.40
N LYS A 428 11.04 15.97 40.16
CA LYS A 428 12.15 15.74 41.10
C LYS A 428 13.38 15.18 40.43
N ASN A 429 13.20 14.43 39.35
CA ASN A 429 14.28 13.85 38.56
C ASN A 429 13.89 13.71 37.08
N LEU A 430 14.89 13.41 36.24
CA LEU A 430 14.70 13.27 34.80
C LEU A 430 13.75 12.12 34.44
N GLY A 431 13.64 11.11 35.29
CA GLY A 431 12.66 10.04 35.20
C GLY A 431 11.23 10.56 35.29
N GLU A 432 10.88 11.30 36.34
CA GLU A 432 9.53 11.88 36.50
C GLU A 432 9.18 12.81 35.33
N TYR A 433 10.16 13.59 34.85
CA TYR A 433 10.00 14.39 33.64
C TYR A 433 9.73 13.52 32.39
N SER A 434 10.44 12.40 32.25
CA SER A 434 10.21 11.42 31.18
C SER A 434 8.84 10.75 31.26
N ASP A 435 8.32 10.49 32.45
CA ASP A 435 6.99 9.89 32.62
C ASP A 435 5.88 10.86 32.23
N LEU A 436 6.03 12.14 32.62
CA LEU A 436 5.12 13.20 32.21
C LEU A 436 5.17 13.40 30.68
N TYR A 437 6.37 13.40 30.10
CA TYR A 437 6.60 13.46 28.65
C TYR A 437 5.85 12.34 27.92
N LEU A 438 6.10 11.09 28.31
CA LEU A 438 5.47 9.92 27.69
C LEU A 438 3.95 9.93 27.82
N LYS A 439 3.43 10.27 29.01
CA LYS A 439 1.98 10.39 29.24
C LYS A 439 1.38 11.45 28.31
N THR A 440 2.02 12.60 28.17
CA THR A 440 1.53 13.71 27.35
C THR A 440 1.52 13.35 25.87
N ASP A 441 2.59 12.76 25.37
CA ASP A 441 2.70 12.31 23.97
C ASP A 441 1.62 11.27 23.61
N ILE A 442 1.35 10.30 24.50
CA ILE A 442 0.29 9.29 24.29
C ILE A 442 -1.09 9.93 24.25
N LEU A 443 -1.38 10.87 25.15
CA LEU A 443 -2.69 11.51 25.25
C LEU A 443 -2.92 12.48 24.09
N LEU A 444 -1.90 13.25 23.68
CA LEU A 444 -1.93 14.05 22.46
C LEU A 444 -2.17 13.18 21.23
N LEU A 445 -1.50 12.02 21.12
CA LEU A 445 -1.74 11.08 20.03
C LEU A 445 -3.19 10.58 20.03
N ALA A 446 -3.76 10.28 21.20
CA ALA A 446 -5.14 9.85 21.33
C ALA A 446 -6.10 10.93 20.82
N ASP A 447 -5.96 12.16 21.29
CA ASP A 447 -6.77 13.30 20.87
C ASP A 447 -6.66 13.58 19.36
N VAL A 448 -5.44 13.68 18.83
CA VAL A 448 -5.17 13.87 17.39
C VAL A 448 -5.85 12.79 16.56
N PHE A 449 -5.68 11.52 16.92
CA PHE A 449 -6.22 10.43 16.11
C PHE A 449 -7.73 10.30 16.27
N GLU A 450 -8.32 10.54 17.43
CA GLU A 450 -9.77 10.55 17.61
C GLU A 450 -10.44 11.67 16.81
N GLN A 451 -9.87 12.87 16.79
CA GLN A 451 -10.36 13.96 15.94
C GLN A 451 -10.25 13.62 14.46
N PHE A 452 -9.12 13.04 14.04
CA PHE A 452 -8.94 12.56 12.68
C PHE A 452 -9.97 11.48 12.31
N ARG A 453 -10.22 10.52 13.20
CA ARG A 453 -11.23 9.46 13.03
C ARG A 453 -12.63 10.05 12.90
N GLN A 454 -12.98 11.02 13.75
CA GLN A 454 -14.27 11.70 13.71
C GLN A 454 -14.47 12.42 12.37
N LYS A 455 -13.50 13.25 11.97
CA LYS A 455 -13.53 13.95 10.67
C LYS A 455 -13.65 13.00 9.49
N CYS A 456 -12.95 11.87 9.55
CA CYS A 456 -13.04 10.80 8.56
C CYS A 456 -14.44 10.18 8.48
N ARG A 457 -15.08 9.88 9.62
CA ARG A 457 -16.44 9.37 9.66
C ARG A 457 -17.46 10.40 9.17
N ASP A 458 -17.28 11.67 9.50
CA ASP A 458 -18.18 12.73 9.03
C ASP A 458 -18.09 12.94 7.52
N THR A 459 -16.88 12.87 6.97
CA THR A 459 -16.63 13.12 5.55
C THR A 459 -16.89 11.90 4.66
N TYR A 460 -16.44 10.72 5.09
CA TYR A 460 -16.42 9.51 4.26
C TYR A 460 -17.26 8.36 4.80
N HIS A 461 -17.78 8.48 6.04
CA HIS A 461 -18.61 7.50 6.74
C HIS A 461 -17.94 6.14 6.98
N LEU A 462 -16.61 6.14 7.10
CA LEU A 462 -15.80 4.97 7.45
C LEU A 462 -14.82 5.37 8.55
N ASP A 463 -14.57 4.46 9.49
CA ASP A 463 -13.61 4.69 10.55
C ASP A 463 -12.20 4.23 10.12
N PRO A 464 -11.19 5.11 10.09
CA PRO A 464 -9.85 4.75 9.64
C PRO A 464 -9.15 3.75 10.57
N ALA A 465 -9.59 3.62 11.83
CA ALA A 465 -9.02 2.66 12.79
C ALA A 465 -9.22 1.18 12.39
N TRP A 466 -10.15 0.88 11.45
CA TRP A 466 -10.31 -0.47 10.89
C TRP A 466 -9.25 -0.86 9.86
N TYR A 467 -8.47 0.11 9.37
CA TYR A 467 -7.54 -0.08 8.28
C TYR A 467 -6.10 -0.14 8.78
N TYR A 468 -5.18 -0.57 7.91
CA TYR A 468 -3.74 -0.56 8.22
C TYR A 468 -3.07 0.76 7.83
N THR A 469 -3.61 1.45 6.81
CA THR A 469 -2.96 2.60 6.16
C THR A 469 -3.99 3.46 5.41
N ILE A 470 -3.64 4.72 5.11
CA ILE A 470 -4.49 5.59 4.30
C ILE A 470 -4.84 5.04 2.90
N PRO A 471 -3.95 4.33 2.16
CA PRO A 471 -4.31 3.80 0.85
C PRO A 471 -5.36 2.68 0.92
N GLY A 472 -5.39 1.89 1.99
CA GLY A 472 -6.48 0.94 2.23
C GLY A 472 -7.80 1.65 2.51
N TYR A 473 -7.75 2.65 3.39
CA TYR A 473 -8.90 3.46 3.79
C TYR A 473 -9.54 4.23 2.63
N THR A 474 -8.75 5.02 1.87
CA THR A 474 -9.23 5.82 0.74
C THR A 474 -9.81 4.95 -0.38
N TRP A 475 -9.27 3.74 -0.59
CA TRP A 475 -9.78 2.81 -1.60
C TRP A 475 -11.21 2.40 -1.29
N ASP A 476 -11.50 2.03 -0.05
CA ASP A 476 -12.85 1.67 0.39
C ASP A 476 -13.78 2.89 0.45
N CYS A 477 -13.28 4.07 0.84
CA CYS A 477 -14.03 5.33 0.76
C CYS A 477 -14.48 5.60 -0.68
N MET A 478 -13.55 5.47 -1.64
CA MET A 478 -13.82 5.66 -3.06
C MET A 478 -14.85 4.66 -3.58
N LEU A 479 -14.69 3.36 -3.28
CA LEU A 479 -15.63 2.32 -3.71
C LEU A 479 -17.03 2.55 -3.12
N ARG A 480 -17.12 2.97 -1.85
CA ARG A 480 -18.39 3.27 -1.19
C ARG A 480 -19.06 4.50 -1.81
N TYR A 481 -18.29 5.59 -1.96
CA TYR A 481 -18.79 6.87 -2.45
C TYR A 481 -19.28 6.77 -3.91
N THR A 482 -18.48 6.15 -4.78
CA THR A 482 -18.80 6.01 -6.21
C THR A 482 -19.77 4.87 -6.50
N LYS A 483 -19.89 3.89 -5.59
CA LYS A 483 -20.65 2.64 -5.76
C LYS A 483 -20.26 1.86 -7.03
N CYS A 484 -19.04 2.07 -7.53
CA CYS A 484 -18.57 1.43 -8.75
C CYS A 484 -18.34 -0.07 -8.53
N ARG A 485 -18.44 -0.83 -9.61
CA ARG A 485 -18.10 -2.25 -9.67
C ARG A 485 -17.03 -2.42 -10.73
N LEU A 486 -15.84 -2.82 -10.31
CA LEU A 486 -14.65 -2.90 -11.16
C LEU A 486 -14.38 -4.38 -11.48
N GLU A 487 -14.57 -4.77 -12.74
CA GLU A 487 -14.37 -6.16 -13.18
C GLU A 487 -12.94 -6.64 -12.93
N LEU A 488 -12.79 -7.86 -12.42
CA LEU A 488 -11.49 -8.51 -12.26
C LEU A 488 -11.22 -9.41 -13.46
N LEU A 489 -10.12 -9.14 -14.16
CA LEU A 489 -9.71 -9.92 -15.33
C LEU A 489 -9.55 -11.41 -14.97
N LYS A 490 -10.22 -12.27 -15.74
CA LYS A 490 -10.17 -13.74 -15.61
C LYS A 490 -9.28 -14.42 -16.65
N ASP A 491 -8.93 -13.70 -17.69
CA ASP A 491 -8.02 -14.16 -18.74
C ASP A 491 -6.59 -13.75 -18.39
N VAL A 492 -5.70 -14.74 -18.28
CA VAL A 492 -4.28 -14.54 -17.95
C VAL A 492 -3.56 -13.76 -19.05
N ASP A 493 -3.97 -13.91 -20.31
CA ASP A 493 -3.40 -13.13 -21.41
C ASP A 493 -3.77 -11.66 -21.29
N MET A 494 -5.01 -11.34 -20.88
CA MET A 494 -5.42 -9.95 -20.62
C MET A 494 -4.63 -9.35 -19.46
N ILE A 495 -4.39 -10.14 -18.39
CA ILE A 495 -3.59 -9.69 -17.25
C ILE A 495 -2.16 -9.35 -17.69
N LEU A 496 -1.49 -10.27 -18.39
CA LEU A 496 -0.12 -10.06 -18.86
C LEU A 496 -0.03 -8.93 -19.89
N PHE A 497 -1.04 -8.79 -20.74
CA PHE A 497 -1.15 -7.70 -21.71
C PHE A 497 -1.19 -6.33 -21.00
N ILE A 498 -2.02 -6.19 -19.98
CA ILE A 498 -2.09 -4.97 -19.18
C ILE A 498 -0.80 -4.75 -18.38
N GLU A 499 -0.26 -5.79 -17.71
CA GLU A 499 1.00 -5.69 -16.96
C GLU A 499 2.16 -5.19 -17.87
N LYS A 500 2.26 -5.68 -19.10
CA LYS A 500 3.28 -5.25 -20.07
C LYS A 500 3.04 -3.83 -20.62
N GLY A 501 1.78 -3.38 -20.66
CA GLY A 501 1.41 -2.03 -21.07
C GLY A 501 1.72 -0.94 -20.03
N ILE A 502 1.89 -1.32 -18.76
CA ILE A 502 2.20 -0.40 -17.67
C ILE A 502 3.58 0.24 -17.85
N ARG A 503 3.59 1.58 -17.92
CA ARG A 503 4.81 2.40 -18.02
C ARG A 503 4.62 3.65 -17.19
N GLY A 504 5.55 3.89 -16.27
CA GLY A 504 5.51 5.01 -15.34
C GLY A 504 5.56 6.39 -16.01
N GLY A 505 5.68 7.42 -15.17
CA GLY A 505 5.89 8.80 -15.65
C GLY A 505 7.16 8.89 -16.51
N ILE A 506 7.09 9.71 -17.56
CA ILE A 506 8.24 9.99 -18.42
C ILE A 506 9.17 10.94 -17.66
N SER A 507 10.45 10.58 -17.55
CA SER A 507 11.50 11.44 -17.02
C SER A 507 12.60 11.55 -18.08
N VAL A 508 12.84 12.78 -18.54
CA VAL A 508 13.86 13.08 -19.56
C VAL A 508 14.76 14.19 -19.03
N CYS A 509 16.06 14.02 -19.21
CA CYS A 509 17.06 15.06 -18.97
C CYS A 509 17.79 15.29 -20.28
N SER A 510 17.28 16.21 -21.11
CA SER A 510 17.85 16.52 -22.43
C SER A 510 19.10 17.38 -22.36
N ASN A 511 19.18 18.23 -21.32
CA ASN A 511 20.38 19.00 -21.01
C ASN A 511 20.85 18.69 -19.58
N ARG A 512 22.11 18.28 -19.45
CA ARG A 512 22.69 17.80 -18.20
C ARG A 512 23.00 18.94 -17.23
N PHE A 513 23.27 20.13 -17.74
CA PHE A 513 23.53 21.32 -16.93
C PHE A 513 23.04 22.58 -17.64
N SER A 514 22.37 23.44 -16.89
CA SER A 514 21.97 24.75 -17.37
C SER A 514 21.99 25.71 -16.19
N GLU A 515 22.76 26.78 -16.33
CA GLU A 515 22.78 27.90 -15.39
C GLU A 515 22.00 29.08 -15.96
N ALA A 516 21.31 29.82 -15.08
CA ALA A 516 20.66 31.06 -15.44
C ALA A 516 21.69 32.20 -15.46
N ASN A 517 21.54 33.16 -16.36
CA ASN A 517 22.34 34.37 -16.41
C ASN A 517 21.41 35.54 -16.66
N ASN A 518 20.93 36.21 -15.62
CA ASN A 518 20.03 37.35 -15.81
C ASN A 518 20.27 38.44 -14.78
N LYS A 519 19.93 39.68 -15.15
CA LYS A 519 20.19 40.90 -14.37
C LYS A 519 19.66 40.93 -12.93
N TYR A 520 18.86 39.95 -12.52
CA TYR A 520 18.31 39.85 -11.17
C TYR A 520 19.14 38.93 -10.25
N MET A 521 20.19 38.29 -10.77
CA MET A 521 21.07 37.39 -10.01
C MET A 521 22.32 38.12 -9.53
N SER A 522 22.84 37.75 -8.36
CA SER A 522 24.11 38.29 -7.83
C SER A 522 25.33 37.86 -8.64
N THR A 523 25.23 36.77 -9.38
CA THR A 523 26.26 36.21 -10.27
C THR A 523 26.08 36.62 -11.73
N TYR A 524 25.26 37.63 -12.03
CA TYR A 524 25.00 38.07 -13.39
C TYR A 524 26.25 38.56 -14.10
N ASP A 525 26.54 37.95 -15.26
CA ASP A 525 27.60 38.40 -16.16
C ASP A 525 26.97 39.14 -17.35
N PRO A 526 27.13 40.48 -17.44
CA PRO A 526 26.58 41.27 -18.55
C PRO A 526 27.27 40.99 -19.89
N THR A 527 28.42 40.30 -19.89
CA THR A 527 29.12 39.90 -21.12
C THR A 527 28.51 38.64 -21.75
N GLN A 528 27.69 37.90 -20.98
CA GLN A 528 27.02 36.69 -21.44
C GLN A 528 25.55 36.97 -21.82
N PRO A 529 24.96 36.19 -22.74
CA PRO A 529 23.55 36.32 -23.09
C PRO A 529 22.63 36.16 -21.88
N SER A 530 21.55 36.95 -21.84
CA SER A 530 20.52 36.79 -20.83
C SER A 530 19.81 35.44 -20.97
N LYS A 531 19.76 34.67 -19.90
CA LYS A 531 19.23 33.31 -19.82
C LYS A 531 18.42 33.12 -18.55
N TYR A 532 17.20 32.65 -18.70
CA TYR A 532 16.27 32.38 -17.61
C TYR A 532 15.97 30.88 -17.55
N ILE A 533 15.73 30.37 -16.34
CA ILE A 533 15.24 29.00 -16.12
C ILE A 533 13.83 29.10 -15.55
N MET A 534 12.90 28.37 -16.15
CA MET A 534 11.49 28.37 -15.73
C MET A 534 11.12 26.98 -15.20
N TYR A 535 10.51 26.95 -14.02
CA TYR A 535 9.97 25.73 -13.42
C TYR A 535 8.44 25.70 -13.59
N LEU A 536 7.94 24.64 -14.20
CA LEU A 536 6.51 24.45 -14.44
C LEU A 536 6.08 23.12 -13.84
N ASP A 537 5.01 23.16 -13.04
CA ASP A 537 4.42 21.97 -12.44
C ASP A 537 2.94 21.84 -12.80
N VAL A 538 2.52 20.63 -13.17
CA VAL A 538 1.11 20.35 -13.45
C VAL A 538 0.41 20.14 -12.12
N ASN A 539 -0.55 21.00 -11.80
CA ASN A 539 -1.37 20.82 -10.62
C ASN A 539 -2.19 19.53 -10.75
N ASN A 540 -1.91 18.56 -9.88
CA ASN A 540 -2.70 17.34 -9.72
C ASN A 540 -2.86 16.53 -11.03
N LEU A 541 -1.75 16.30 -11.76
CA LEU A 541 -1.72 15.58 -13.04
C LEU A 541 -2.51 14.26 -13.04
N TYR A 542 -2.28 13.41 -12.04
CA TYR A 542 -2.99 12.14 -11.92
C TYR A 542 -4.45 12.32 -11.51
N GLY A 543 -4.77 13.32 -10.68
CA GLY A 543 -6.16 13.66 -10.37
C GLY A 543 -6.94 14.08 -11.62
N TRP A 544 -6.35 14.87 -12.51
CA TRP A 544 -6.95 15.19 -13.80
C TRP A 544 -7.22 13.92 -14.62
N ALA A 545 -6.23 13.03 -14.77
CA ALA A 545 -6.41 11.77 -15.50
C ALA A 545 -7.44 10.84 -14.83
N MET A 546 -7.54 10.85 -13.51
CA MET A 546 -8.55 10.10 -12.74
C MET A 546 -9.97 10.64 -12.94
N SER A 547 -10.13 11.92 -13.29
CA SER A 547 -11.42 12.53 -13.61
C SER A 547 -11.87 12.28 -15.06
N GLU A 548 -11.07 11.60 -15.88
CA GLU A 548 -11.43 11.27 -17.25
C GLU A 548 -12.27 9.98 -17.35
N TYR A 549 -12.69 9.62 -18.56
CA TYR A 549 -13.34 8.31 -18.79
C TYR A 549 -12.31 7.20 -18.60
N LEU A 550 -12.58 6.32 -17.64
CA LEU A 550 -11.71 5.22 -17.26
C LEU A 550 -12.41 3.87 -17.46
N PRO A 551 -11.66 2.82 -17.82
CA PRO A 551 -12.17 1.45 -17.88
C PRO A 551 -12.76 1.01 -16.54
N PHE A 552 -13.86 0.24 -16.57
CA PHE A 552 -14.43 -0.41 -15.38
C PHE A 552 -14.83 -1.87 -15.58
N GLY A 553 -15.00 -2.35 -16.82
CA GLY A 553 -15.39 -3.73 -17.12
C GLY A 553 -15.69 -3.96 -18.59
N GLY A 554 -16.32 -5.08 -18.93
CA GLY A 554 -16.69 -5.47 -20.28
C GLY A 554 -15.50 -5.87 -21.16
N PHE A 555 -14.46 -6.46 -20.57
CA PHE A 555 -13.21 -6.75 -21.28
C PHE A 555 -13.38 -7.87 -22.31
N LYS A 556 -13.04 -7.59 -23.56
CA LYS A 556 -13.12 -8.57 -24.66
C LYS A 556 -12.01 -8.37 -25.67
N TRP A 557 -11.37 -9.46 -26.09
CA TRP A 557 -10.51 -9.45 -27.27
C TRP A 557 -11.37 -9.21 -28.52
N ILE A 558 -10.88 -8.35 -29.41
CA ILE A 558 -11.46 -8.25 -30.76
C ILE A 558 -10.75 -9.27 -31.65
N GLU A 559 -11.51 -10.18 -32.23
CA GLU A 559 -10.99 -11.25 -33.11
C GLU A 559 -10.48 -10.67 -34.43
N ASP A 560 -11.28 -9.82 -35.08
CA ASP A 560 -10.92 -9.18 -36.34
C ASP A 560 -10.37 -7.77 -36.10
N VAL A 561 -9.05 -7.68 -35.94
CA VAL A 561 -8.34 -6.41 -35.75
C VAL A 561 -8.26 -5.57 -37.03
N THR A 562 -8.54 -6.16 -38.21
CA THR A 562 -8.48 -5.46 -39.50
C THR A 562 -9.58 -4.40 -39.64
N LYS A 563 -10.64 -4.53 -38.84
CA LYS A 563 -11.72 -3.54 -38.71
C LYS A 563 -11.24 -2.19 -38.19
N PHE A 564 -10.04 -2.08 -37.62
CA PHE A 564 -9.48 -0.81 -37.15
C PHE A 564 -8.48 -0.24 -38.15
N GLY A 565 -8.53 1.07 -38.33
CA GLY A 565 -7.56 1.78 -39.15
C GLY A 565 -7.47 3.26 -38.80
N VAL A 566 -6.71 3.99 -39.61
CA VAL A 566 -6.59 5.45 -39.51
C VAL A 566 -7.04 6.02 -40.85
N ALA A 567 -8.15 6.75 -40.85
CA ALA A 567 -8.59 7.44 -42.05
C ALA A 567 -7.65 8.63 -42.36
N SER A 568 -7.40 8.87 -43.65
CA SER A 568 -6.58 9.99 -44.10
C SER A 568 -7.24 10.67 -45.31
N LYS A 569 -6.70 11.81 -45.75
CA LYS A 569 -7.18 12.48 -46.98
C LYS A 569 -7.08 11.57 -48.21
N SER A 570 -6.10 10.66 -48.25
CA SER A 570 -5.85 9.73 -49.35
C SER A 570 -6.36 8.30 -49.08
N THR A 571 -6.86 8.02 -47.87
CA THR A 571 -7.26 6.67 -47.45
C THR A 571 -8.63 6.71 -46.79
N LYS A 572 -9.65 6.21 -47.51
CA LYS A 572 -10.97 5.96 -46.92
C LYS A 572 -11.00 4.54 -46.35
N LEU A 573 -11.44 4.41 -45.10
CA LEU A 573 -11.63 3.09 -44.50
C LEU A 573 -12.88 2.40 -45.10
N PRO A 574 -12.87 1.06 -45.23
CA PRO A 574 -14.03 0.34 -45.72
C PRO A 574 -15.25 0.54 -44.81
N LYS A 575 -16.46 0.39 -45.37
CA LYS A 575 -17.71 0.55 -44.61
C LYS A 575 -17.74 -0.39 -43.40
N GLY A 576 -18.09 0.14 -42.23
CA GLY A 576 -18.13 -0.63 -40.97
C GLY A 576 -16.78 -0.75 -40.24
N HIS A 577 -15.68 -0.23 -40.81
CA HIS A 577 -14.42 -0.10 -40.09
C HIS A 577 -14.43 1.09 -39.13
N ILE A 578 -13.63 0.98 -38.08
CA ILE A 578 -13.48 1.98 -37.02
C ILE A 578 -12.21 2.78 -37.29
N ASP A 579 -12.39 4.07 -37.57
CA ASP A 579 -11.30 5.03 -37.55
C ASP A 579 -10.89 5.34 -36.12
N ILE A 580 -9.67 4.95 -35.75
CA ILE A 580 -9.10 5.16 -34.41
C ILE A 580 -9.11 6.65 -34.04
N MET A 581 -8.88 7.54 -35.00
CA MET A 581 -8.82 8.99 -34.76
C MET A 581 -10.20 9.59 -34.43
N SER A 582 -11.26 8.96 -34.93
CA SER A 582 -12.65 9.39 -34.72
C SER A 582 -13.30 8.86 -33.45
N ILE A 583 -12.65 7.95 -32.70
CA ILE A 583 -13.19 7.41 -31.44
C ILE A 583 -13.33 8.54 -30.39
N PRO A 584 -14.54 8.85 -29.89
CA PRO A 584 -14.73 9.90 -28.90
C PRO A 584 -14.05 9.58 -27.55
N ASN A 585 -13.57 10.61 -26.85
CA ASN A 585 -12.97 10.43 -25.52
C ASN A 585 -14.00 10.01 -24.46
N ALA A 586 -15.27 10.40 -24.65
CA ALA A 586 -16.40 10.06 -23.77
C ALA A 586 -17.27 8.92 -24.31
N ALA A 587 -16.75 8.13 -25.27
CA ALA A 587 -17.46 6.96 -25.77
C ALA A 587 -17.66 5.95 -24.64
N LYS A 588 -18.78 5.20 -24.69
CA LYS A 588 -19.07 4.12 -23.72
C LYS A 588 -18.03 3.00 -23.77
N GLU A 589 -17.34 2.87 -24.89
CA GLU A 589 -16.34 1.84 -25.15
C GLU A 589 -14.98 2.48 -25.45
N GLY A 590 -13.92 1.85 -24.95
CA GLY A 590 -12.53 2.22 -25.18
C GLY A 590 -11.68 1.00 -25.50
N TYR A 591 -10.41 1.24 -25.85
CA TYR A 591 -9.51 0.20 -26.35
C TYR A 591 -8.08 0.36 -25.84
N PHE A 592 -7.44 -0.78 -25.57
CA PHE A 592 -5.99 -0.90 -25.56
C PHE A 592 -5.55 -1.63 -26.84
N PHE A 593 -4.56 -1.08 -27.52
CA PHE A 593 -4.02 -1.63 -28.76
C PHE A 593 -2.61 -2.15 -28.53
N GLN A 594 -2.27 -3.27 -29.17
CA GLN A 594 -0.88 -3.67 -29.39
C GLN A 594 -0.51 -3.40 -30.85
N VAL A 595 0.46 -2.51 -31.06
CA VAL A 595 0.75 -1.94 -32.38
C VAL A 595 2.25 -1.90 -32.68
N ASP A 596 2.57 -1.88 -33.96
CA ASP A 596 3.86 -1.39 -34.45
C ASP A 596 3.69 0.08 -34.85
N LEU A 597 4.60 0.93 -34.35
CA LEU A 597 4.65 2.35 -34.67
C LEU A 597 6.00 2.66 -35.29
N GLU A 598 5.98 3.19 -36.50
CA GLU A 598 7.15 3.79 -37.11
C GLU A 598 7.33 5.22 -36.58
N TYR A 599 8.59 5.58 -36.36
CA TYR A 599 9.03 6.89 -35.90
C TYR A 599 9.85 7.58 -37.01
N PRO A 600 9.19 8.36 -37.89
CA PRO A 600 9.84 8.96 -39.04
C PRO A 600 11.04 9.84 -38.66
N ARG A 601 12.12 9.76 -39.46
CA ARG A 601 13.40 10.44 -39.16
C ARG A 601 13.25 11.97 -39.13
N GLU A 602 12.38 12.52 -39.95
CA GLU A 602 12.07 13.95 -40.01
C GLU A 602 11.46 14.49 -38.71
N LEU A 603 10.94 13.62 -37.83
CA LEU A 603 10.43 14.00 -36.51
C LEU A 603 11.49 13.94 -35.42
N HIS A 604 12.70 13.43 -35.68
CA HIS A 604 13.70 13.17 -34.65
C HIS A 604 14.16 14.46 -33.97
N ASP A 605 14.54 15.48 -34.75
CA ASP A 605 14.94 16.78 -34.19
C ASP A 605 13.81 17.46 -33.44
N LYS A 606 12.59 17.32 -33.97
CA LYS A 606 11.37 17.88 -33.40
C LYS A 606 11.06 17.24 -32.04
N HIS A 607 11.26 15.93 -31.91
CA HIS A 607 10.82 15.18 -30.74
C HIS A 607 11.94 14.75 -29.80
N LYS A 608 13.21 15.10 -30.08
CA LYS A 608 14.39 14.64 -29.31
C LYS A 608 14.29 14.93 -27.81
N ASP A 609 13.65 16.03 -27.44
CA ASP A 609 13.53 16.44 -26.04
C ASP A 609 12.41 15.71 -25.29
N PHE A 610 11.39 15.25 -26.00
CA PHE A 610 10.29 14.51 -25.40
C PHE A 610 9.68 13.45 -26.35
N PRO A 611 10.40 12.35 -26.62
CA PRO A 611 9.92 11.30 -27.51
C PRO A 611 8.64 10.59 -27.03
N PHE A 612 7.74 10.28 -27.97
CA PHE A 612 6.55 9.48 -27.73
C PHE A 612 6.85 8.00 -27.43
N ALA A 613 5.91 7.35 -26.76
CA ALA A 613 5.87 5.90 -26.56
C ALA A 613 7.14 5.30 -25.90
N ALA A 614 7.53 5.83 -24.74
CA ALA A 614 8.67 5.33 -23.97
C ALA A 614 8.61 3.81 -23.71
N GLU A 615 9.75 3.14 -23.60
CA GLU A 615 9.85 1.68 -23.48
C GLU A 615 10.87 1.27 -22.41
N HIS A 616 10.62 0.16 -21.71
CA HIS A 616 11.60 -0.39 -20.79
C HIS A 616 12.73 -1.07 -21.58
N ARG A 617 13.95 -0.56 -21.49
CA ARG A 617 15.14 -1.11 -22.13
C ARG A 617 16.35 -1.00 -21.22
N ILE A 618 17.35 -1.84 -21.45
CA ILE A 618 18.65 -1.73 -20.79
C ILE A 618 19.48 -0.73 -21.60
N PRO A 619 19.79 0.47 -21.05
CA PRO A 619 20.62 1.42 -21.77
C PRO A 619 22.07 0.91 -21.89
N PRO A 620 22.84 1.39 -22.88
CA PRO A 620 24.26 1.05 -23.01
C PRO A 620 25.03 1.29 -21.70
N GLY A 621 25.87 0.33 -21.31
CA GLY A 621 26.66 0.39 -20.07
C GLY A 621 25.87 0.15 -18.77
N SER A 622 24.57 -0.15 -18.83
CA SER A 622 23.78 -0.53 -17.66
C SER A 622 23.46 -2.02 -17.63
N LYS A 623 23.24 -2.55 -16.42
CA LYS A 623 22.72 -3.91 -16.20
C LYS A 623 21.23 -3.92 -15.84
N LEU A 624 20.63 -2.75 -15.66
CA LEU A 624 19.25 -2.61 -15.19
C LEU A 624 18.37 -1.99 -16.27
N PRO A 625 17.15 -2.51 -16.47
CA PRO A 625 16.18 -1.89 -17.37
C PRO A 625 15.76 -0.53 -16.80
N LYS A 626 15.64 0.47 -17.69
CA LYS A 626 15.09 1.79 -17.40
C LYS A 626 13.97 2.10 -18.38
N LEU A 627 13.03 2.95 -17.98
CA LEU A 627 12.04 3.50 -18.91
C LEU A 627 12.73 4.55 -19.77
N LEU A 628 12.92 4.28 -21.05
CA LEU A 628 13.64 5.13 -21.98
C LEU A 628 12.67 5.75 -23.00
N PRO A 629 12.66 7.08 -23.14
CA PRO A 629 12.00 7.76 -24.26
C PRO A 629 12.94 7.72 -25.47
N THR A 630 12.70 6.81 -26.41
CA THR A 630 13.56 6.62 -27.59
C THR A 630 12.86 7.11 -28.86
N LEU A 631 13.64 7.56 -29.85
CA LEU A 631 13.15 7.89 -31.20
C LEU A 631 13.10 6.65 -32.14
N PHE A 632 13.26 5.45 -31.58
CA PHE A 632 13.22 4.21 -32.36
C PHE A 632 11.80 3.85 -32.78
N ASN A 633 11.68 3.03 -33.84
CA ASN A 633 10.43 2.34 -34.12
C ASN A 633 10.02 1.48 -32.92
N LYS A 634 8.71 1.40 -32.68
CA LYS A 634 8.14 0.60 -31.60
C LYS A 634 7.50 -0.63 -32.20
N SER A 635 7.82 -1.80 -31.67
CA SER A 635 7.19 -3.06 -32.09
C SER A 635 6.40 -3.68 -30.95
N LYS A 636 5.22 -4.23 -31.28
CA LYS A 636 4.29 -4.88 -30.35
C LYS A 636 4.01 -4.02 -29.10
N TYR A 637 3.96 -2.70 -29.28
CA TYR A 637 3.79 -1.73 -28.22
C TYR A 637 2.33 -1.65 -27.78
N ILE A 638 2.08 -1.87 -26.49
CA ILE A 638 0.73 -1.78 -25.91
C ILE A 638 0.43 -0.35 -25.51
N ILE A 639 -0.70 0.22 -25.93
CA ILE A 639 -1.04 1.64 -25.72
C ILE A 639 -2.55 1.85 -25.57
N HIS A 640 -2.95 2.76 -24.69
CA HIS A 640 -4.34 3.21 -24.60
C HIS A 640 -4.73 4.03 -25.84
N TYR A 641 -5.94 3.85 -26.37
CA TYR A 641 -6.36 4.47 -27.64
C TYR A 641 -6.18 5.99 -27.67
N ARG A 642 -6.42 6.70 -26.57
CA ARG A 642 -6.24 8.16 -26.52
C ARG A 642 -4.76 8.56 -26.67
N ASN A 643 -3.85 7.82 -26.06
CA ASN A 643 -2.42 8.07 -26.18
C ASN A 643 -1.90 7.68 -27.58
N LEU A 644 -2.47 6.64 -28.18
CA LEU A 644 -2.25 6.31 -29.59
C LEU A 644 -2.69 7.44 -30.51
N LYS A 645 -3.91 7.96 -30.34
CA LYS A 645 -4.39 9.14 -31.10
C LYS A 645 -3.42 10.31 -31.00
N GLN A 646 -2.89 10.59 -29.81
CA GLN A 646 -1.92 11.66 -29.64
C GLN A 646 -0.60 11.40 -30.39
N ALA A 647 -0.07 10.18 -30.35
CA ALA A 647 1.13 9.82 -31.11
C ALA A 647 0.92 9.98 -32.62
N LEU A 648 -0.22 9.50 -33.14
CA LEU A 648 -0.58 9.59 -34.56
C LEU A 648 -0.80 11.04 -35.00
N SER A 649 -1.48 11.85 -34.19
CA SER A 649 -1.63 13.29 -34.44
C SER A 649 -0.31 14.05 -34.48
N ASN A 650 0.77 13.50 -33.90
CA ASN A 650 2.10 14.09 -33.94
C ASN A 650 3.02 13.43 -34.99
N GLY A 651 2.47 12.63 -35.91
CA GLY A 651 3.17 12.14 -37.09
C GLY A 651 3.80 10.76 -36.97
N LEU A 652 3.65 10.06 -35.84
CA LEU A 652 4.01 8.63 -35.80
C LEU A 652 3.07 7.84 -36.73
N ILE A 653 3.59 6.81 -37.37
CA ILE A 653 2.85 6.04 -38.38
C ILE A 653 2.48 4.67 -37.80
N LEU A 654 1.19 4.35 -37.81
CA LEU A 654 0.70 3.03 -37.45
C LEU A 654 0.94 2.06 -38.61
N THR A 655 1.84 1.10 -38.44
CA THR A 655 2.18 0.14 -39.50
C THR A 655 1.48 -1.21 -39.33
N LYS A 656 1.17 -1.61 -38.09
CA LYS A 656 0.47 -2.87 -37.82
C LYS A 656 -0.30 -2.85 -36.51
N ILE A 657 -1.48 -3.49 -36.50
CA ILE A 657 -2.25 -3.81 -35.30
C ILE A 657 -2.16 -5.32 -35.08
N HIS A 658 -1.70 -5.73 -33.89
CA HIS A 658 -1.55 -7.14 -33.53
C HIS A 658 -2.72 -7.66 -32.68
N LYS A 659 -3.11 -6.90 -31.66
CA LYS A 659 -4.18 -7.27 -30.72
C LYS A 659 -4.95 -6.03 -30.26
N VAL A 660 -6.24 -6.18 -30.01
CA VAL A 660 -7.10 -5.11 -29.50
C VAL A 660 -7.93 -5.65 -28.33
N LEU A 661 -7.80 -5.00 -27.18
CA LEU A 661 -8.60 -5.28 -25.99
C LEU A 661 -9.62 -4.14 -25.81
N LYS A 662 -10.90 -4.48 -26.00
CA LYS A 662 -12.03 -3.58 -25.80
C LYS A 662 -12.47 -3.58 -24.34
N PHE A 663 -12.96 -2.44 -23.84
CA PHE A 663 -13.55 -2.30 -22.51
C PHE A 663 -14.66 -1.24 -22.49
N ASN A 664 -15.52 -1.31 -21.48
CA ASN A 664 -16.47 -0.26 -21.13
C ASN A 664 -15.81 0.79 -20.23
N GLN A 665 -16.12 2.06 -20.46
CA GLN A 665 -15.56 3.19 -19.72
C GLN A 665 -16.60 4.26 -19.38
N SER A 666 -16.35 4.98 -18.30
CA SER A 666 -17.12 6.15 -17.86
C SER A 666 -16.28 7.00 -16.92
N ALA A 667 -16.71 8.22 -16.60
CA ALA A 667 -16.05 9.09 -15.62
C ALA A 667 -16.40 8.71 -14.17
N TRP A 668 -16.42 7.42 -13.83
CA TRP A 668 -16.91 6.92 -12.54
C TRP A 668 -16.09 7.36 -11.33
N LEU A 669 -14.80 7.70 -11.51
CA LEU A 669 -13.91 8.13 -10.43
C LEU A 669 -13.96 9.66 -10.19
N ARG A 670 -14.43 10.44 -11.18
CA ARG A 670 -14.49 11.90 -11.13
C ARG A 670 -15.19 12.45 -9.87
N PRO A 671 -16.36 11.94 -9.44
CA PRO A 671 -17.05 12.49 -8.28
C PRO A 671 -16.21 12.43 -6.99
N TYR A 672 -15.43 11.36 -6.82
CA TYR A 672 -14.56 11.21 -5.65
C TYR A 672 -13.35 12.15 -5.69
N ILE A 673 -12.77 12.36 -6.89
CA ILE A 673 -11.67 13.32 -7.07
C ILE A 673 -12.15 14.75 -6.82
N GLU A 674 -13.35 15.09 -7.30
CA GLU A 674 -13.98 16.40 -7.08
C GLU A 674 -14.29 16.63 -5.61
N LEU A 675 -14.85 15.64 -4.89
CA LEU A 675 -15.04 15.70 -3.44
C LEU A 675 -13.75 16.10 -2.71
N ASN A 676 -12.67 15.34 -2.92
CA ASN A 676 -11.40 15.61 -2.26
C ASN A 676 -10.76 16.93 -2.70
N THR A 677 -10.97 17.34 -3.95
CA THR A 677 -10.47 18.63 -4.46
C THR A 677 -11.20 19.80 -3.80
N ASN A 678 -12.52 19.70 -3.62
CA ASN A 678 -13.32 20.72 -2.96
C ASN A 678 -12.98 20.81 -1.47
N LEU A 679 -12.85 19.66 -0.79
CA LEU A 679 -12.40 19.61 0.61
C LEU A 679 -11.02 20.24 0.77
N ARG A 680 -10.08 19.92 -0.13
CA ARG A 680 -8.74 20.53 -0.15
C ARG A 680 -8.78 22.05 -0.36
N ALA A 681 -9.66 22.54 -1.22
CA ALA A 681 -9.81 23.98 -1.47
C ALA A 681 -10.41 24.71 -0.26
N ALA A 682 -11.34 24.06 0.46
CA ALA A 682 -11.99 24.61 1.65
C ALA A 682 -11.11 24.55 2.92
N SER A 683 -10.13 23.65 2.98
CA SER A 683 -9.25 23.51 4.13
C SER A 683 -8.38 24.72 4.40
N LYS A 684 -8.24 25.05 5.69
CA LYS A 684 -7.37 26.13 6.17
C LYS A 684 -5.97 25.64 6.56
N SER A 685 -5.86 24.43 7.13
CA SER A 685 -4.58 23.86 7.57
C SER A 685 -3.77 23.22 6.42
N SER A 686 -2.44 23.25 6.56
CA SER A 686 -1.49 22.57 5.67
C SER A 686 -1.73 21.06 5.68
N PHE A 687 -1.93 20.49 6.88
CA PHE A 687 -2.19 19.08 7.10
C PHE A 687 -3.37 18.56 6.28
N GLU A 688 -4.55 19.19 6.38
CA GLU A 688 -5.74 18.73 5.66
C GLU A 688 -5.57 18.84 4.15
N LYS A 689 -4.94 19.92 3.68
CA LYS A 689 -4.63 20.09 2.25
C LYS A 689 -3.77 18.93 1.74
N ASN A 690 -2.80 18.50 2.54
CA ASN A 690 -1.93 17.37 2.23
C ASN A 690 -2.67 16.03 2.33
N LEU A 691 -3.55 15.86 3.32
CA LEU A 691 -4.39 14.68 3.49
C LEU A 691 -5.25 14.44 2.26
N TYR A 692 -6.06 15.41 1.81
CA TYR A 692 -6.95 15.21 0.66
C TYR A 692 -6.19 15.01 -0.65
N LYS A 693 -5.01 15.64 -0.80
CA LYS A 693 -4.08 15.34 -1.90
C LYS A 693 -3.62 13.88 -1.85
N MET A 694 -3.23 13.41 -0.67
CA MET A 694 -2.78 12.04 -0.44
C MET A 694 -3.91 11.03 -0.70
N MET A 695 -5.15 11.32 -0.28
CA MET A 695 -6.33 10.48 -0.53
C MET A 695 -6.50 10.18 -2.03
N ASN A 696 -6.37 11.20 -2.89
CA ASN A 696 -6.42 11.04 -4.34
C ASN A 696 -5.22 10.23 -4.87
N ASN A 697 -3.99 10.62 -4.51
CA ASN A 697 -2.78 9.94 -4.98
C ASN A 697 -2.73 8.46 -4.57
N ALA A 698 -3.24 8.14 -3.38
CA ALA A 698 -3.27 6.79 -2.87
C ALA A 698 -4.27 5.89 -3.60
N VAL A 699 -5.40 6.42 -4.12
CA VAL A 699 -6.29 5.66 -5.02
C VAL A 699 -5.52 5.20 -6.26
N PHE A 700 -4.78 6.11 -6.91
CA PHE A 700 -3.93 5.74 -8.04
C PHE A 700 -2.90 4.67 -7.64
N GLY A 701 -2.19 4.85 -6.53
CA GLY A 701 -1.24 3.88 -6.00
C GLY A 701 -1.84 2.46 -5.83
N LYS A 702 -3.10 2.37 -5.36
CA LYS A 702 -3.82 1.10 -5.21
C LYS A 702 -4.17 0.43 -6.52
N THR A 703 -4.45 1.20 -7.58
CA THR A 703 -4.65 0.64 -8.93
C THR A 703 -3.36 0.07 -9.52
N MET A 704 -2.20 0.49 -9.01
CA MET A 704 -0.86 0.08 -9.44
C MET A 704 -0.18 -0.92 -8.48
N GLU A 705 -0.92 -1.45 -7.50
CA GLU A 705 -0.40 -2.36 -6.47
C GLU A 705 0.12 -3.66 -7.10
N ASN A 706 1.45 -3.83 -7.12
CA ASN A 706 2.07 -5.02 -7.68
C ASN A 706 2.15 -6.15 -6.63
N ILE A 707 1.16 -7.04 -6.68
CA ILE A 707 1.04 -8.21 -5.81
C ILE A 707 2.23 -9.19 -5.89
N ARG A 708 3.04 -9.17 -6.96
CA ARG A 708 4.25 -9.99 -7.10
C ARG A 708 5.37 -9.52 -6.16
N ARG A 709 5.34 -8.24 -5.75
CA ARG A 709 6.34 -7.64 -4.86
C ARG A 709 6.02 -7.79 -3.38
N HIS A 710 4.81 -8.26 -3.05
CA HIS A 710 4.43 -8.51 -1.66
C HIS A 710 5.36 -9.57 -1.07
N ARG A 711 5.76 -9.36 0.18
CA ARG A 711 6.64 -10.27 0.91
C ARG A 711 5.82 -11.16 1.83
N THR A 712 6.31 -12.38 2.02
CA THR A 712 5.76 -13.35 2.98
C THR A 712 6.84 -13.58 4.02
N VAL A 713 6.61 -13.12 5.25
CA VAL A 713 7.54 -13.30 6.38
C VAL A 713 6.80 -14.00 7.50
N LYS A 714 7.41 -15.04 8.08
CA LYS A 714 6.88 -15.81 9.21
C LYS A 714 7.78 -15.63 10.42
N ILE A 715 7.18 -15.33 11.58
CA ILE A 715 7.86 -15.36 12.87
C ILE A 715 7.73 -16.77 13.44
N CYS A 716 8.86 -17.39 13.77
CA CYS A 716 8.91 -18.75 14.29
C CYS A 716 9.58 -18.73 15.67
N LYS A 717 8.91 -19.32 16.66
CA LYS A 717 9.44 -19.50 18.01
C LYS A 717 10.20 -20.82 18.15
N ASN A 718 9.69 -21.84 17.49
CA ASN A 718 10.16 -23.21 17.64
C ASN A 718 11.07 -23.59 16.47
N TRP A 719 12.14 -24.30 16.76
CA TRP A 719 13.01 -24.88 15.74
C TRP A 719 12.30 -26.04 15.01
N ASN A 720 11.65 -26.91 15.79
CA ASN A 720 10.88 -28.06 15.34
C ASN A 720 9.40 -27.71 15.09
N GLY A 721 8.59 -28.69 14.74
CA GLY A 721 7.18 -28.53 14.38
C GLY A 721 6.95 -28.43 12.88
N ARG A 722 5.69 -28.66 12.47
CA ARG A 722 5.26 -28.64 11.05
C ARG A 722 5.64 -27.35 10.32
N TYR A 723 5.56 -26.22 11.02
CA TYR A 723 5.91 -24.89 10.53
C TYR A 723 7.07 -24.27 11.32
N GLY A 724 7.88 -25.11 11.98
CA GLY A 724 9.08 -24.70 12.68
C GLY A 724 10.14 -24.12 11.76
N ALA A 725 11.11 -23.44 12.35
CA ALA A 725 12.19 -22.80 11.62
C ALA A 725 12.94 -23.77 10.70
N LYS A 726 13.21 -25.00 11.18
CA LYS A 726 13.88 -26.06 10.41
C LYS A 726 13.15 -26.36 9.09
N ASN A 727 11.84 -26.58 9.16
CA ASN A 727 11.03 -26.97 8.01
C ASN A 727 10.78 -25.80 7.03
N LEU A 728 10.64 -24.58 7.55
CA LEU A 728 10.51 -23.40 6.70
C LEU A 728 11.82 -23.01 6.01
N ILE A 729 12.98 -23.27 6.63
CA ILE A 729 14.31 -23.10 6.00
C ILE A 729 14.56 -24.19 4.95
N ALA A 730 14.17 -25.43 5.24
CA ALA A 730 14.27 -26.54 4.28
C ALA A 730 13.29 -26.40 3.10
N SER A 731 12.26 -25.58 3.24
CA SER A 731 11.28 -25.33 2.18
C SER A 731 11.93 -24.76 0.92
N ILE A 732 11.49 -25.25 -0.25
CA ILE A 732 11.81 -24.66 -1.55
C ILE A 732 11.45 -23.17 -1.68
N ARG A 733 10.57 -22.67 -0.82
CA ARG A 733 10.15 -21.27 -0.81
C ARG A 733 11.11 -20.39 -0.02
N PHE A 734 12.03 -20.95 0.76
CA PHE A 734 12.96 -20.19 1.58
C PHE A 734 13.71 -19.15 0.75
N HIS A 735 13.65 -17.89 1.18
CA HIS A 735 14.43 -16.81 0.60
C HIS A 735 15.61 -16.44 1.51
N SER A 736 15.33 -16.11 2.77
CA SER A 736 16.34 -15.76 3.76
C SER A 736 15.78 -15.77 5.18
N ARG A 737 16.63 -15.64 6.20
CA ARG A 737 16.25 -15.55 7.62
C ARG A 737 16.88 -14.35 8.33
N THR A 738 16.29 -13.93 9.43
CA THR A 738 16.84 -12.96 10.40
C THR A 738 16.56 -13.49 11.81
N ILE A 739 17.58 -13.56 12.65
CA ILE A 739 17.47 -14.07 14.04
C ILE A 739 17.25 -12.86 14.96
N PHE A 740 16.22 -12.91 15.80
CA PHE A 740 15.92 -11.85 16.78
C PHE A 740 16.39 -12.23 18.18
N SER A 741 16.21 -13.49 18.56
CA SER A 741 16.73 -14.07 19.80
C SER A 741 16.98 -15.56 19.61
N GLU A 742 17.50 -16.23 20.63
CA GLU A 742 17.75 -17.69 20.61
C GLU A 742 16.49 -18.49 20.21
N ASN A 743 15.31 -18.03 20.65
CA ASN A 743 14.03 -18.69 20.43
C ASN A 743 13.10 -17.90 19.48
N LEU A 744 13.65 -17.02 18.63
CA LEU A 744 12.81 -16.23 17.71
C LEU A 744 13.53 -15.91 16.40
N VAL A 745 12.96 -16.38 15.29
CA VAL A 745 13.50 -16.16 13.94
C VAL A 745 12.41 -15.70 12.96
N ALA A 746 12.73 -14.67 12.18
CA ALA A 746 11.95 -14.28 11.01
C ALA A 746 12.44 -15.01 9.77
N ILE A 747 11.53 -15.65 9.03
CA ILE A 747 11.81 -16.38 7.80
C ILE A 747 11.05 -15.74 6.65
N GLU A 748 11.78 -15.26 5.64
CA GLU A 748 11.21 -14.76 4.40
C GLU A 748 11.03 -15.89 3.39
N LEU A 749 9.84 -15.98 2.81
CA LEU A 749 9.45 -16.97 1.82
C LEU A 749 9.10 -16.30 0.50
N THR A 750 9.50 -16.93 -0.60
CA THR A 750 9.09 -16.59 -1.95
C THR A 750 7.63 -17.01 -2.21
N LYS A 751 6.98 -16.29 -3.13
CA LYS A 751 5.61 -16.60 -3.57
C LYS A 751 5.61 -17.63 -4.69
N SER A 752 5.08 -18.81 -4.40
CA SER A 752 4.84 -19.88 -5.36
C SER A 752 3.61 -19.65 -6.24
N VAL A 753 2.61 -18.93 -5.70
CA VAL A 753 1.33 -18.63 -6.35
C VAL A 753 0.99 -17.15 -6.17
N VAL A 754 0.53 -16.51 -7.25
CA VAL A 754 0.07 -15.12 -7.25
C VAL A 754 -1.34 -15.04 -7.81
N CYS A 755 -2.28 -14.51 -7.02
CA CYS A 755 -3.67 -14.30 -7.39
C CYS A 755 -3.93 -12.86 -7.83
N PHE A 756 -4.25 -12.64 -9.10
CA PHE A 756 -4.43 -11.32 -9.70
C PHE A 756 -5.79 -10.71 -9.35
N ASN A 757 -5.89 -10.16 -8.15
CA ASN A 757 -7.11 -9.61 -7.58
C ASN A 757 -7.16 -8.06 -7.57
N LYS A 758 -6.39 -7.40 -8.45
CA LYS A 758 -6.30 -5.95 -8.56
C LYS A 758 -6.70 -5.47 -9.95
N PRO A 759 -7.46 -4.37 -10.08
CA PRO A 759 -7.88 -3.83 -11.37
C PRO A 759 -6.76 -2.99 -12.01
N LEU A 760 -5.65 -3.65 -12.41
CA LEU A 760 -4.43 -2.99 -12.93
C LEU A 760 -4.67 -2.14 -14.19
N TYR A 761 -5.72 -2.45 -14.96
CA TYR A 761 -6.08 -1.73 -16.18
C TYR A 761 -6.44 -0.26 -15.91
N ILE A 762 -6.90 0.07 -14.69
CA ILE A 762 -7.24 1.45 -14.31
C ILE A 762 -5.96 2.28 -14.24
N GLY A 763 -4.96 1.78 -13.52
CA GLY A 763 -3.68 2.47 -13.38
C GLY A 763 -2.92 2.55 -14.71
N ALA A 764 -3.01 1.51 -15.55
CA ALA A 764 -2.49 1.55 -16.91
C ALA A 764 -3.14 2.65 -17.77
N ALA A 765 -4.47 2.79 -17.71
CA ALA A 765 -5.19 3.86 -18.42
C ALA A 765 -4.83 5.24 -17.88
N ILE A 766 -4.79 5.42 -16.55
CA ILE A 766 -4.42 6.69 -15.90
C ILE A 766 -3.02 7.14 -16.34
N LEU A 767 -2.03 6.23 -16.35
CA LEU A 767 -0.66 6.53 -16.76
C LEU A 767 -0.57 6.98 -18.23
N ASP A 768 -1.37 6.40 -19.12
CA ASP A 768 -1.39 6.80 -20.53
C ASP A 768 -2.19 8.07 -20.77
N ILE A 769 -3.31 8.26 -20.07
CA ILE A 769 -4.12 9.48 -20.14
C ILE A 769 -3.33 10.66 -19.57
N SER A 770 -2.58 10.50 -18.47
CA SER A 770 -1.79 11.60 -17.89
C SER A 770 -0.74 12.13 -18.86
N LYS A 771 -0.15 11.28 -19.71
CA LYS A 771 0.82 11.71 -20.74
C LYS A 771 0.20 12.67 -21.75
N LEU A 772 -1.11 12.57 -21.99
CA LEU A 772 -1.82 13.50 -22.86
C LEU A 772 -1.66 14.93 -22.39
N CYS A 773 -1.79 15.16 -21.07
CA CYS A 773 -1.66 16.49 -20.47
C CYS A 773 -0.21 17.02 -20.57
N MET A 774 0.78 16.16 -20.32
CA MET A 774 2.20 16.55 -20.43
C MET A 774 2.57 16.98 -21.85
N ILE A 775 2.10 16.25 -22.86
CA ILE A 775 2.46 16.49 -24.27
C ILE A 775 1.55 17.55 -24.92
N ALA A 776 0.29 17.67 -24.50
CA ALA A 776 -0.59 18.72 -25.00
C ALA A 776 -0.32 20.09 -24.36
N ALA A 777 0.47 20.14 -23.28
CA ALA A 777 0.88 21.37 -22.64
C ALA A 777 1.51 22.33 -23.68
N PRO A 778 1.24 23.65 -23.59
CA PRO A 778 1.91 24.61 -24.46
C PRO A 778 3.44 24.57 -24.31
N ILE A 779 3.97 23.93 -23.25
CA ILE A 779 5.38 23.55 -23.07
C ILE A 779 5.92 22.73 -24.25
N TYR A 780 5.20 21.70 -24.70
CA TYR A 780 5.64 20.90 -25.85
C TYR A 780 5.58 21.72 -27.15
N LYS A 781 4.58 22.60 -27.30
CA LYS A 781 4.49 23.49 -28.46
C LYS A 781 5.52 24.64 -28.44
N GLY A 782 5.95 25.10 -27.26
CA GLY A 782 6.97 26.13 -27.04
C GLY A 782 8.40 25.58 -27.07
N LEU A 783 8.64 24.34 -26.65
CA LEU A 783 9.89 23.62 -26.92
C LEU A 783 10.12 23.46 -28.44
N LEU A 784 9.04 23.43 -29.22
CA LEU A 784 9.06 23.37 -30.67
C LEU A 784 9.19 24.74 -31.37
N LYS A 785 9.02 25.86 -30.65
CA LYS A 785 9.17 27.22 -31.18
C LYS A 785 9.55 28.21 -30.07
N HIS A 786 10.69 28.88 -30.25
CA HIS A 786 11.09 30.06 -29.49
C HIS A 786 10.03 31.18 -29.60
N THR A 787 9.11 31.32 -28.66
CA THR A 787 8.35 32.57 -28.47
C THR A 787 7.83 32.74 -27.03
N THR A 788 7.80 34.01 -26.64
CA THR A 788 7.56 34.61 -25.31
C THR A 788 6.09 34.70 -24.87
N ASP A 789 5.12 34.23 -25.67
CA ASP A 789 3.68 34.55 -25.46
C ASP A 789 2.89 33.51 -24.64
N LEU A 790 3.55 32.63 -23.88
CA LEU A 790 2.87 31.50 -23.22
C LEU A 790 2.09 31.86 -21.95
N VAL A 791 2.35 33.02 -21.32
CA VAL A 791 2.03 33.27 -19.90
C VAL A 791 0.52 33.37 -19.60
N SER A 792 -0.31 33.82 -20.54
CA SER A 792 -1.76 34.03 -20.26
C SER A 792 -2.61 32.75 -20.33
N SER A 793 -2.22 31.73 -21.08
CA SER A 793 -3.00 30.49 -21.25
C SER A 793 -2.75 29.43 -20.17
N MET A 794 -1.70 29.60 -19.35
CA MET A 794 -1.20 28.58 -18.42
C MET A 794 -1.95 28.55 -17.08
N ALA A 795 -2.62 29.64 -16.69
CA ALA A 795 -3.15 29.86 -15.35
C ALA A 795 -4.29 28.92 -14.92
N THR A 796 -4.98 28.26 -15.86
CA THR A 796 -6.11 27.36 -15.52
C THR A 796 -5.71 25.91 -15.28
N ARG A 797 -4.48 25.47 -15.64
CA ARG A 797 -4.05 24.05 -15.53
C ARG A 797 -2.68 23.80 -14.90
N PHE A 798 -1.83 24.82 -14.81
CA PHE A 798 -0.47 24.70 -14.26
C PHE A 798 -0.31 25.61 -13.06
N SER A 799 0.43 25.18 -12.04
CA SER A 799 0.97 26.12 -11.06
C SER A 799 2.23 26.73 -11.67
N LEU A 800 2.14 28.00 -12.02
CA LEU A 800 3.31 28.79 -12.37
C LEU A 800 3.99 29.23 -11.08
N LYS A 801 5.12 28.60 -10.77
CA LYS A 801 6.07 29.12 -9.78
C LYS A 801 7.27 29.64 -10.57
N ILE A 802 7.31 30.94 -10.83
CA ILE A 802 8.54 31.58 -11.30
C ILE A 802 9.52 31.49 -10.13
N VAL A 803 10.37 30.47 -10.14
CA VAL A 803 11.46 30.38 -9.18
C VAL A 803 12.48 31.41 -9.64
N ARG A 804 12.56 32.55 -8.92
CA ARG A 804 13.74 33.40 -8.95
C ARG A 804 14.86 32.59 -8.29
N LEU A 805 15.56 31.77 -9.08
CA LEU A 805 16.88 31.26 -8.71
C LEU A 805 17.90 32.35 -9.04
#